data_AF-A0A485K9A1-F1
#
_entry.id   AF-A0A485K9A1-F1
#
_cell.length_a   1.000
_cell.length_b   1.000
_cell.length_c   1.000
_cell.angle_alpha   90.00
_cell.angle_beta   90.00
_cell.angle_gamma   90.00
#
_symmetry.space_group_name_H-M   'P 1'
#
loop_
_entity.id
_entity.type
_entity.pdbx_description
1 polymer ?
#
loop_
_entity_poly.entity_id
_entity_poly.type
_entity_poly.pdbx_seq_one_letter_code
_entity_poly.pdbx_strand_id
1 'polypeptide(L)'
;MSLVVLDDPTSSPPRTSPIIILPSSSLATNVNAPPAKQGPPAPPLVRGPSALQHHPSARPPKPRAKAKKQFLRVATCAAVVAIVYIEYLGSMALKHSMWGQLHVTQHQTTWFTSSAMTAFVLRDAPAVTIEDEDGDPAAILPPVLAGTSKVLYLDTVPTYRESRQGCVHDTEFLVAQIATSATALHVPEATTYAATTLVLDCTFTGRVDSSIVRVHWMDVQREILVTVTVQSLRAVQPKIQRDELCWLRSTVVTNLTQLRMARLDQDDHVAPLHPPLYAMRLASQVDQDVFSPIHVMQVNDLSWTVQDDDAAMSYEIVGVQGFFWHTPTILGTTIRFMWRLPQDATSLISSLGYVYETTTIHTFAWIQALVVVGVWGRIVVTLFVTCIVVNTKYQATGRLGLPQVFPTVQQTLNFRSVLILGAMACDGFWGLRAVALRHGFTRLYAWPAVDDSTVRANLLTWCMAWIAVVAQRCHVTISPAIVVVVFCTCEACQTWLAWPWAVIDGLVARMYVQNQLHNTCVLAEYSSRLPPSRSNGPALSLGAMWPIVLYDLTWWFVACLSLTLYIVRACMYVSNTARILVSRSDHCHVHNIARLIRMVVKWYTHKIQPSPSSSPQRPPSRAKQRRNAVTPWELVNTAHQLQLAWSALTPAFRTTFLSPERGLLEHVETFVWSPTPPHLLLLNGSSLWCAGWVRLNRCTLVRVHSLPYLVCNLVCRTAWFSIVGAKIEDGRLDGMDVVRLDDMHWHQLLQLSIGHLKVPHAGFRGLHLRKDAAAATRVLANILAKQDSDLKTKESSLNTSVVVPDHGSYKDDFVDDPKDDPLGTSD
;
A
#
# COMPACT_ATOMS: atom_id res chain seq x y z
N MET A 1 -0.01 41.74 11.32
CA MET A 1 0.55 41.82 12.68
C MET A 1 1.47 40.63 12.84
N SER A 2 2.77 40.91 12.98
CA SER A 2 3.83 39.92 12.93
C SER A 2 4.27 39.61 14.36
N LEU A 3 4.10 38.38 14.81
CA LEU A 3 4.69 37.89 16.06
C LEU A 3 5.76 36.86 15.69
N VAL A 4 7.01 37.25 15.89
CA VAL A 4 8.20 36.42 15.78
C VAL A 4 8.40 35.79 17.15
N VAL A 5 8.25 34.48 17.26
CA VAL A 5 8.70 33.71 18.43
C VAL A 5 10.04 33.09 18.07
N LEU A 6 11.07 33.50 18.80
CA LEU A 6 12.41 32.91 18.79
C LEU A 6 12.38 31.70 19.72
N ASP A 7 12.53 30.50 19.17
CA ASP A 7 12.79 29.29 19.95
C ASP A 7 14.29 29.14 20.23
N ASP A 8 14.58 28.91 21.50
CA ASP A 8 15.91 28.70 22.08
C ASP A 8 16.32 27.21 21.92
N PRO A 9 17.43 26.85 21.25
CA PRO A 9 17.75 25.46 20.95
C PRO A 9 18.70 24.85 21.98
N THR A 10 18.26 24.67 23.23
CA THR A 10 19.02 23.88 24.23
C THR A 10 18.14 23.09 25.19
N SER A 11 17.39 22.11 24.69
CA SER A 11 16.98 20.98 25.54
C SER A 11 16.87 19.69 24.73
N SER A 12 17.81 18.77 25.00
CA SER A 12 17.83 17.41 24.50
C SER A 12 16.69 16.59 25.09
N PRO A 13 15.97 15.75 24.31
CA PRO A 13 15.01 14.80 24.86
C PRO A 13 15.75 13.60 25.49
N PRO A 14 15.22 13.01 26.58
CA PRO A 14 15.82 11.85 27.21
C PRO A 14 15.63 10.59 26.35
N ARG A 15 16.74 9.90 26.07
CA ARG A 15 16.77 8.55 25.51
C ARG A 15 16.43 7.55 26.61
N THR A 16 15.25 6.95 26.57
CA THR A 16 14.96 5.70 27.26
C THR A 16 14.82 4.59 26.23
N SER A 17 15.83 3.71 26.20
CA SER A 17 15.81 2.45 25.46
C SER A 17 15.77 1.32 26.50
N PRO A 18 14.92 0.30 26.34
CA PRO A 18 14.99 -0.88 27.20
C PRO A 18 16.13 -1.79 26.71
N ILE A 19 17.09 -2.02 27.60
CA ILE A 19 18.15 -3.02 27.46
C ILE A 19 17.53 -4.40 27.69
N ILE A 20 17.47 -5.22 26.64
CA ILE A 20 17.15 -6.65 26.75
C ILE A 20 18.46 -7.39 27.00
N ILE A 21 18.61 -7.92 28.22
CA ILE A 21 19.69 -8.82 28.61
C ILE A 21 19.25 -10.25 28.25
N LEU A 22 19.97 -10.90 27.33
CA LEU A 22 19.86 -12.34 27.08
C LEU A 22 20.94 -13.08 27.87
N PRO A 23 20.64 -14.23 28.50
CA PRO A 23 21.64 -14.98 29.25
C PRO A 23 22.55 -15.79 28.32
N SER A 24 23.86 -15.60 28.49
CA SER A 24 24.92 -16.43 27.96
C SER A 24 24.97 -17.77 28.70
N SER A 25 24.83 -18.89 27.98
CA SER A 25 25.23 -20.20 28.46
C SER A 25 26.42 -20.71 27.66
N SER A 26 27.51 -20.92 28.38
CA SER A 26 28.74 -21.58 27.98
C SER A 26 28.55 -23.09 27.94
N LEU A 27 29.03 -23.76 26.88
CA LEU A 27 29.61 -25.09 27.02
C LEU A 27 30.75 -25.27 26.01
N ALA A 28 31.94 -25.50 26.55
CA ALA A 28 33.16 -25.83 25.84
C ALA A 28 33.35 -27.35 25.74
N THR A 29 34.37 -27.73 24.95
CA THR A 29 34.93 -29.08 24.69
C THR A 29 34.26 -29.81 23.50
N ASN A 30 34.96 -30.46 22.58
CA ASN A 30 36.37 -30.84 22.53
C ASN A 30 36.84 -31.10 21.09
N VAL A 31 38.16 -31.08 20.97
CA VAL A 31 39.08 -31.42 19.89
C VAL A 31 38.66 -32.62 19.02
N ASN A 32 38.76 -32.49 17.69
CA ASN A 32 39.42 -33.47 16.81
C ASN A 32 39.49 -32.98 15.35
N ALA A 33 40.72 -32.79 14.86
CA ALA A 33 41.05 -32.54 13.47
C ALA A 33 41.31 -33.87 12.73
N PRO A 34 40.92 -34.00 11.45
CA PRO A 34 41.48 -35.01 10.56
C PRO A 34 42.28 -34.38 9.40
N PRO A 35 43.13 -35.19 8.72
CA PRO A 35 44.38 -34.72 8.14
C PRO A 35 44.26 -34.21 6.71
N ALA A 36 45.30 -33.45 6.33
CA ALA A 36 45.59 -32.96 4.99
C ALA A 36 45.50 -34.07 3.94
N LYS A 37 44.62 -33.88 2.94
CA LYS A 37 44.62 -34.68 1.72
C LYS A 37 45.59 -34.11 0.69
N GLN A 38 46.42 -35.02 0.21
CA GLN A 38 47.46 -34.88 -0.80
C GLN A 38 46.93 -34.25 -2.10
N GLY A 39 47.79 -33.43 -2.72
CA GLY A 39 47.52 -32.75 -3.98
C GLY A 39 47.39 -33.71 -5.17
N PRO A 40 46.67 -33.29 -6.23
CA PRO A 40 46.56 -34.08 -7.45
C PRO A 40 47.86 -34.00 -8.29
N PRO A 41 48.19 -35.07 -9.04
CA PRO A 41 49.41 -35.15 -9.84
C PRO A 41 49.33 -34.27 -11.08
N ALA A 42 50.50 -33.75 -11.47
CA ALA A 42 50.69 -32.97 -12.69
C ALA A 42 50.34 -33.77 -13.96
N PRO A 43 49.69 -33.16 -14.96
CA PRO A 43 49.46 -33.82 -16.25
C PRO A 43 50.72 -33.79 -17.14
N PRO A 44 50.87 -34.76 -18.05
CA PRO A 44 52.08 -34.93 -18.86
C PRO A 44 52.19 -33.87 -19.96
N LEU A 45 53.41 -33.34 -20.11
CA LEU A 45 53.83 -32.50 -21.23
C LEU A 45 53.87 -33.31 -22.52
N VAL A 46 52.85 -33.13 -23.38
CA VAL A 46 52.88 -33.55 -24.78
C VAL A 46 53.32 -32.35 -25.64
N ARG A 47 54.55 -32.42 -26.17
CA ARG A 47 55.04 -31.53 -27.23
C ARG A 47 54.54 -32.05 -28.58
N GLY A 48 53.77 -31.23 -29.29
CA GLY A 48 53.47 -31.41 -30.71
C GLY A 48 53.46 -30.04 -31.41
N PRO A 49 54.12 -29.87 -32.57
CA PRO A 49 54.15 -28.59 -33.28
C PRO A 49 52.99 -28.53 -34.28
N SER A 50 51.95 -27.76 -33.96
CA SER A 50 50.90 -27.39 -34.91
C SER A 50 50.83 -25.87 -35.00
N ALA A 51 51.21 -25.35 -36.16
CA ALA A 51 51.20 -23.94 -36.50
C ALA A 51 49.76 -23.39 -36.44
N LEU A 52 49.46 -22.67 -35.35
CA LEU A 52 48.19 -21.98 -35.13
C LEU A 52 48.33 -20.53 -35.62
N GLN A 53 47.59 -20.18 -36.67
CA GLN A 53 47.42 -18.79 -37.12
C GLN A 53 46.82 -17.96 -35.99
N HIS A 54 47.63 -17.06 -35.41
CA HIS A 54 47.19 -16.08 -34.42
C HIS A 54 46.24 -15.07 -35.06
N HIS A 55 44.93 -15.26 -34.88
CA HIS A 55 43.99 -14.15 -34.96
C HIS A 55 44.28 -13.15 -33.83
N PRO A 56 44.35 -11.84 -34.13
CA PRO A 56 44.68 -10.84 -33.12
C PRO A 56 43.60 -10.78 -32.04
N SER A 57 43.97 -11.15 -30.81
CA SER A 57 43.05 -11.15 -29.67
C SER A 57 42.50 -9.74 -29.43
N ALA A 58 41.16 -9.61 -29.49
CA ALA A 58 40.47 -8.39 -29.10
C ALA A 58 40.91 -7.99 -27.68
N ARG A 59 41.35 -6.73 -27.50
CA ARG A 59 41.73 -6.20 -26.18
C ARG A 59 40.59 -6.47 -25.19
N PRO A 60 40.87 -7.09 -24.03
CA PRO A 60 39.82 -7.37 -23.06
C PRO A 60 39.14 -6.06 -22.64
N PRO A 61 37.79 -6.01 -22.62
CA PRO A 61 37.08 -4.80 -22.24
C PRO A 61 37.48 -4.35 -20.84
N LYS A 62 37.68 -3.04 -20.68
CA LYS A 62 38.15 -2.43 -19.42
C LYS A 62 37.32 -2.93 -18.22
N PRO A 63 37.94 -3.40 -17.13
CA PRO A 63 37.26 -4.04 -16.00
C PRO A 63 36.14 -3.19 -15.38
N ARG A 64 36.28 -1.86 -15.42
CA ARG A 64 35.27 -0.91 -14.91
C ARG A 64 33.89 -1.02 -15.58
N ALA A 65 33.82 -1.31 -16.88
CA ALA A 65 32.53 -1.41 -17.58
C ALA A 65 31.76 -2.69 -17.17
N LYS A 66 32.48 -3.78 -16.92
CA LYS A 66 31.90 -5.04 -16.44
C LYS A 66 31.35 -4.89 -15.03
N ALA A 67 32.11 -4.26 -14.13
CA ALA A 67 31.69 -4.00 -12.76
C ALA A 67 30.42 -3.13 -12.70
N LYS A 68 30.36 -2.04 -13.49
CA LYS A 68 29.16 -1.19 -13.56
C LYS A 68 27.91 -1.95 -14.02
N LYS A 69 28.04 -2.82 -15.03
CA LYS A 69 26.93 -3.64 -15.52
C LYS A 69 26.46 -4.68 -14.51
N GLN A 70 27.40 -5.30 -13.77
CA GLN A 70 27.06 -6.23 -12.70
C GLN A 70 26.35 -5.52 -11.55
N PHE A 71 26.86 -4.35 -11.13
CA PHE A 71 26.22 -3.53 -10.10
C PHE A 71 24.79 -3.15 -10.48
N LEU A 72 24.56 -2.69 -11.71
CA LEU A 72 23.23 -2.33 -12.18
C LEU A 72 22.26 -3.53 -12.13
N ARG A 73 22.73 -4.73 -12.50
CA ARG A 73 21.91 -5.95 -12.43
C ARG A 73 21.55 -6.33 -11.00
N VAL A 74 22.50 -6.23 -10.08
CA VAL A 74 22.25 -6.48 -8.64
C VAL A 74 21.24 -5.45 -8.11
N ALA A 75 21.42 -4.17 -8.43
CA ALA A 75 20.48 -3.12 -8.04
C ALA A 75 19.07 -3.35 -8.61
N THR A 76 18.95 -3.76 -9.88
CA THR A 76 17.63 -4.10 -10.45
C THR A 76 17.00 -5.32 -9.78
N CYS A 77 17.79 -6.31 -9.39
CA CYS A 77 17.30 -7.48 -8.68
C CYS A 77 16.81 -7.10 -7.27
N ALA A 78 17.59 -6.31 -6.54
CA ALA A 78 17.19 -5.76 -5.23
C ALA A 78 15.91 -4.92 -5.33
N ALA A 79 15.76 -4.11 -6.39
CA ALA A 79 14.55 -3.34 -6.63
C ALA A 79 13.32 -4.23 -6.87
N VAL A 80 13.46 -5.33 -7.60
CA VAL A 80 12.36 -6.30 -7.78
C VAL A 80 11.98 -6.96 -6.45
N VAL A 81 12.96 -7.32 -5.62
CA VAL A 81 12.70 -7.85 -4.27
C VAL A 81 11.98 -6.82 -3.40
N ALA A 82 12.40 -5.55 -3.44
CA ALA A 82 11.74 -4.47 -2.72
C ALA A 82 10.29 -4.26 -3.20
N ILE A 83 10.04 -4.31 -4.51
CA ILE A 83 8.68 -4.28 -5.08
C ILE A 83 7.88 -5.45 -4.51
N VAL A 84 8.38 -6.70 -4.58
CA VAL A 84 7.67 -7.87 -4.03
C VAL A 84 7.37 -7.72 -2.55
N TYR A 85 8.30 -7.17 -1.77
CA TYR A 85 8.11 -6.94 -0.35
C TYR A 85 6.99 -5.92 -0.07
N ILE A 86 7.01 -4.77 -0.76
CA ILE A 86 5.96 -3.74 -0.63
C ILE A 86 4.61 -4.33 -1.06
N GLU A 87 4.59 -5.13 -2.13
CA GLU A 87 3.38 -5.81 -2.59
C GLU A 87 2.86 -6.85 -1.63
N TYR A 88 3.75 -7.61 -1.00
CA TYR A 88 3.40 -8.56 0.04
C TYR A 88 2.77 -7.85 1.24
N LEU A 89 3.35 -6.75 1.71
CA LEU A 89 2.78 -5.95 2.79
C LEU A 89 1.40 -5.40 2.43
N GLY A 90 1.21 -4.90 1.20
CA GLY A 90 -0.10 -4.45 0.73
C GLY A 90 -1.12 -5.58 0.62
N SER A 91 -0.69 -6.77 0.20
CA SER A 91 -1.53 -7.97 0.14
C SER A 91 -1.99 -8.42 1.52
N MET A 92 -1.09 -8.37 2.51
CA MET A 92 -1.41 -8.68 3.89
C MET A 92 -2.41 -7.66 4.44
N ALA A 93 -2.17 -6.36 4.31
CA ALA A 93 -3.13 -5.34 4.76
C ALA A 93 -4.50 -5.48 4.10
N LEU A 94 -4.56 -5.81 2.81
CA LEU A 94 -5.82 -6.07 2.13
C LEU A 94 -6.54 -7.31 2.68
N LYS A 95 -5.80 -8.40 2.95
CA LYS A 95 -6.33 -9.60 3.60
C LYS A 95 -6.92 -9.26 4.98
N HIS A 96 -6.26 -8.38 5.73
CA HIS A 96 -6.76 -7.88 7.00
C HIS A 96 -8.04 -7.08 6.88
N SER A 97 -8.11 -6.17 5.90
CA SER A 97 -9.34 -5.44 5.62
C SER A 97 -10.50 -6.37 5.23
N MET A 98 -10.24 -7.46 4.49
CA MET A 98 -11.28 -8.44 4.14
C MET A 98 -11.80 -9.23 5.34
N TRP A 99 -10.94 -9.51 6.33
CA TRP A 99 -11.36 -10.14 7.58
C TRP A 99 -12.04 -9.17 8.55
N GLY A 100 -12.15 -7.89 8.18
CA GLY A 100 -12.65 -6.84 9.07
C GLY A 100 -11.73 -6.59 10.28
N GLN A 101 -10.51 -7.10 10.25
CA GLN A 101 -9.55 -7.09 11.34
C GLN A 101 -8.20 -6.60 10.82
N LEU A 102 -7.85 -5.35 11.13
CA LEU A 102 -6.50 -4.86 10.88
C LEU A 102 -5.53 -5.53 11.87
N HIS A 103 -4.51 -6.15 11.31
CA HIS A 103 -3.55 -7.08 11.92
C HIS A 103 -3.06 -6.74 13.35
N VAL A 104 -3.01 -7.79 14.19
CA VAL A 104 -2.02 -8.09 15.27
C VAL A 104 -2.30 -7.58 16.69
N THR A 105 -2.92 -8.45 17.50
CA THR A 105 -2.64 -8.87 18.91
C THR A 105 -2.28 -7.87 20.01
N GLN A 106 -2.16 -6.57 19.75
CA GLN A 106 -1.93 -5.56 20.77
C GLN A 106 -2.96 -4.47 20.62
N HIS A 107 -4.04 -4.64 21.38
CA HIS A 107 -4.82 -3.55 21.93
C HIS A 107 -3.91 -2.33 22.17
N GLN A 108 -4.12 -1.28 21.39
CA GLN A 108 -3.38 -0.05 21.60
C GLN A 108 -3.99 0.67 22.79
N THR A 109 -3.13 1.25 23.62
CA THR A 109 -3.58 1.96 24.81
C THR A 109 -3.17 3.41 24.78
N THR A 110 -4.15 4.30 24.82
CA THR A 110 -3.91 5.73 25.03
C THR A 110 -4.30 6.09 26.46
N TRP A 111 -3.44 6.85 27.13
CA TRP A 111 -3.69 7.31 28.49
C TRP A 111 -3.89 8.81 28.45
N PHE A 112 -5.02 9.25 28.98
CA PHE A 112 -5.26 10.66 29.27
C PHE A 112 -4.98 10.87 30.74
N THR A 113 -4.10 11.81 31.04
CA THR A 113 -3.66 12.09 32.39
C THR A 113 -3.96 13.53 32.73
N SER A 114 -4.48 13.76 33.93
CA SER A 114 -4.62 15.05 34.55
C SER A 114 -3.62 15.22 35.69
N SER A 115 -2.64 16.09 35.47
CA SER A 115 -1.77 16.55 36.54
C SER A 115 -2.50 17.52 37.47
N ALA A 116 -3.43 18.33 36.94
CA ALA A 116 -4.14 19.34 37.71
C ALA A 116 -5.08 18.74 38.75
N MET A 117 -5.91 17.77 38.35
CA MET A 117 -6.86 17.10 39.25
C MET A 117 -6.13 16.36 40.37
N THR A 118 -5.04 15.67 40.04
CA THR A 118 -4.21 14.96 41.02
C THR A 118 -3.69 15.93 42.09
N ALA A 119 -3.02 17.00 41.68
CA ALA A 119 -2.50 17.98 42.62
C ALA A 119 -3.60 18.80 43.33
N PHE A 120 -4.79 18.96 42.73
CA PHE A 120 -5.94 19.61 43.35
C PHE A 120 -6.52 18.79 44.50
N VAL A 121 -6.71 17.49 44.27
CA VAL A 121 -7.22 16.55 45.28
C VAL A 121 -6.23 16.37 46.44
N LEU A 122 -4.94 16.37 46.12
CA LEU A 122 -3.84 16.15 47.07
C LEU A 122 -3.45 17.39 47.88
N ARG A 123 -3.90 18.58 47.49
CA ARG A 123 -3.67 19.79 48.29
C ARG A 123 -4.60 19.73 49.49
N ASP A 124 -4.04 19.89 50.69
CA ASP A 124 -4.84 20.14 51.88
C ASP A 124 -5.79 21.29 51.58
N ALA A 125 -7.06 21.16 51.96
CA ALA A 125 -8.06 22.18 51.72
C ALA A 125 -7.48 23.52 52.21
N PRO A 126 -7.07 24.44 51.31
CA PRO A 126 -6.54 25.69 51.78
C PRO A 126 -7.69 26.36 52.53
N ALA A 127 -7.41 26.92 53.71
CA ALA A 127 -8.28 27.95 54.24
C ALA A 127 -8.39 28.99 53.11
N VAL A 128 -9.52 29.00 52.40
CA VAL A 128 -9.69 29.79 51.18
C VAL A 128 -9.69 31.25 51.61
N THR A 129 -8.53 31.87 51.61
CA THR A 129 -8.39 33.33 51.62
C THR A 129 -8.68 33.78 50.20
N ILE A 130 -9.91 34.21 49.95
CA ILE A 130 -10.29 34.85 48.70
C ILE A 130 -9.61 36.21 48.70
N GLU A 131 -8.50 36.33 47.97
CA GLU A 131 -7.96 37.65 47.62
C GLU A 131 -8.92 38.25 46.59
N ASP A 132 -9.51 39.40 46.92
CA ASP A 132 -10.38 40.13 46.00
C ASP A 132 -9.55 40.63 44.80
N GLU A 133 -10.20 40.92 43.67
CA GLU A 133 -9.53 41.38 42.42
C GLU A 133 -8.63 42.61 42.60
N ASP A 134 -8.77 43.35 43.70
CA ASP A 134 -7.98 44.53 44.04
C ASP A 134 -6.74 44.25 44.92
N GLY A 135 -6.46 42.98 45.28
CA GLY A 135 -5.26 42.60 46.04
C GLY A 135 -5.29 42.95 47.53
N ASP A 136 -6.43 43.40 48.05
CA ASP A 136 -6.63 43.57 49.49
C ASP A 136 -7.09 42.22 50.12
N PRO A 137 -6.48 41.78 51.24
CA PRO A 137 -6.90 40.59 51.94
C PRO A 137 -8.30 40.82 52.54
N ALA A 138 -9.34 40.40 51.82
CA ALA A 138 -10.71 40.51 52.26
C ALA A 138 -10.88 39.76 53.60
N ALA A 139 -11.53 40.44 54.55
CA ALA A 139 -11.91 39.87 55.83
C ALA A 139 -12.57 38.50 55.65
N ILE A 140 -12.23 37.55 56.52
CA ILE A 140 -12.78 36.19 56.59
C ILE A 140 -14.31 36.28 56.57
N LEU A 141 -14.91 36.20 55.38
CA LEU A 141 -16.36 36.21 55.22
C LEU A 141 -16.88 34.87 55.77
N PRO A 142 -17.90 34.87 56.64
CA PRO A 142 -18.46 33.63 57.17
C PRO A 142 -19.06 32.78 56.04
N PRO A 143 -19.16 31.45 56.21
CA PRO A 143 -19.47 30.47 55.15
C PRO A 143 -20.90 30.51 54.57
N VAL A 144 -21.59 31.65 54.63
CA VAL A 144 -23.06 31.73 54.59
C VAL A 144 -23.62 32.17 53.22
N LEU A 145 -22.79 32.40 52.19
CA LEU A 145 -23.28 32.44 50.80
C LEU A 145 -23.34 31.03 50.21
N ALA A 146 -24.08 30.14 50.89
CA ALA A 146 -24.23 28.71 50.62
C ALA A 146 -25.28 28.36 49.54
N GLY A 147 -25.63 29.31 48.66
CA GLY A 147 -26.76 29.15 47.74
C GLY A 147 -26.40 28.93 46.26
N THR A 148 -25.17 29.21 45.84
CA THR A 148 -24.80 29.12 44.42
C THR A 148 -23.74 28.06 44.21
N SER A 149 -24.12 26.98 43.51
CA SER A 149 -23.18 25.94 43.06
C SER A 149 -22.04 26.61 42.29
N LYS A 150 -20.82 26.53 42.82
CA LYS A 150 -19.65 27.14 42.22
C LYS A 150 -19.05 26.16 41.20
N VAL A 151 -18.86 26.61 39.96
CA VAL A 151 -18.10 25.86 38.96
C VAL A 151 -16.64 26.29 39.03
N LEU A 152 -15.76 25.33 39.28
CA LEU A 152 -14.32 25.50 39.34
C LEU A 152 -13.69 24.89 38.08
N TYR A 153 -13.00 25.71 37.30
CA TYR A 153 -12.27 25.28 36.12
C TYR A 153 -10.77 25.15 36.46
N LEU A 154 -10.17 23.99 36.17
CA LEU A 154 -8.74 23.76 36.37
C LEU A 154 -7.99 23.93 35.03
N ASP A 155 -7.31 25.07 34.82
CA ASP A 155 -6.67 25.41 33.53
C ASP A 155 -5.15 25.14 33.44
N THR A 156 -4.37 25.32 34.53
CA THR A 156 -2.91 25.09 34.51
C THR A 156 -2.36 24.67 35.88
N VAL A 157 -1.30 23.87 35.90
CA VAL A 157 -0.47 23.58 37.08
C VAL A 157 0.72 24.57 37.06
N PRO A 158 1.11 25.21 38.18
CA PRO A 158 0.68 24.99 39.57
C PRO A 158 -0.37 25.98 40.10
N THR A 159 -0.66 27.06 39.38
CA THR A 159 -1.61 28.10 39.79
C THR A 159 -3.00 27.74 39.26
N TYR A 160 -3.78 27.05 40.09
CA TYR A 160 -5.20 26.88 39.88
C TYR A 160 -5.87 28.25 39.92
N ARG A 161 -6.06 28.86 38.76
CA ARG A 161 -6.90 30.03 38.66
C ARG A 161 -8.34 29.55 38.57
N GLU A 162 -9.18 29.92 39.52
CA GLU A 162 -10.62 29.78 39.37
C GLU A 162 -11.04 30.69 38.21
N SER A 163 -11.02 30.17 36.98
CA SER A 163 -11.46 30.94 35.83
C SER A 163 -12.99 30.99 35.84
N ARG A 164 -13.58 32.17 35.88
CA ARG A 164 -15.03 32.33 35.63
C ARG A 164 -15.39 32.22 34.14
N GLN A 165 -14.40 32.21 33.25
CA GLN A 165 -14.58 32.30 31.79
C GLN A 165 -14.63 30.93 31.09
N GLY A 166 -14.76 29.83 31.84
CA GLY A 166 -14.76 28.48 31.29
C GLY A 166 -13.39 28.05 30.75
N CYS A 167 -13.31 26.84 30.18
CA CYS A 167 -12.09 26.40 29.51
C CYS A 167 -11.83 27.24 28.25
N VAL A 168 -10.59 27.67 28.04
CA VAL A 168 -10.14 28.68 27.05
C VAL A 168 -10.39 28.31 25.56
N HIS A 169 -11.02 27.18 25.24
CA HIS A 169 -11.11 26.68 23.87
C HIS A 169 -12.51 26.22 23.44
N ASP A 170 -13.33 27.10 22.85
CA ASP A 170 -14.55 26.77 22.08
C ASP A 170 -15.45 25.70 22.73
N THR A 171 -15.42 25.64 24.06
CA THR A 171 -16.16 24.69 24.87
C THR A 171 -17.51 25.25 25.28
N GLU A 172 -17.88 26.47 24.88
CA GLU A 172 -19.16 27.07 25.29
C GLU A 172 -20.34 26.16 24.93
N PHE A 173 -20.35 25.54 23.75
CA PHE A 173 -21.43 24.63 23.37
C PHE A 173 -21.43 23.34 24.20
N LEU A 174 -20.25 22.71 24.41
CA LEU A 174 -20.14 21.45 25.15
C LEU A 174 -20.37 21.66 26.65
N VAL A 175 -19.83 22.73 27.23
CA VAL A 175 -19.99 23.09 28.65
C VAL A 175 -21.42 23.55 28.92
N ALA A 176 -22.07 24.27 28.00
CA ALA A 176 -23.48 24.61 28.14
C ALA A 176 -24.36 23.35 28.11
N GLN A 177 -24.08 22.40 27.19
CA GLN A 177 -24.76 21.09 27.19
C GLN A 177 -24.44 20.26 28.42
N ILE A 178 -23.17 20.17 28.85
CA ILE A 178 -22.79 19.41 30.05
C ILE A 178 -23.40 20.03 31.30
N ALA A 179 -23.50 21.36 31.40
CA ALA A 179 -24.14 22.03 32.52
C ALA A 179 -25.65 21.78 32.53
N THR A 180 -26.33 21.87 31.37
CA THR A 180 -27.78 21.57 31.26
C THR A 180 -28.07 20.08 31.45
N SER A 181 -27.24 19.20 30.89
CA SER A 181 -27.31 17.76 31.10
C SER A 181 -26.93 17.39 32.53
N ALA A 182 -25.98 18.03 33.20
CA ALA A 182 -25.66 17.77 34.61
C ALA A 182 -26.81 18.17 35.53
N THR A 183 -27.57 19.22 35.20
CA THR A 183 -28.81 19.55 35.91
C THR A 183 -29.95 18.57 35.61
N ALA A 184 -30.02 18.02 34.39
CA ALA A 184 -31.01 17.01 33.98
C ALA A 184 -30.67 15.59 34.46
N LEU A 185 -29.38 15.27 34.57
CA LEU A 185 -28.80 14.15 35.30
C LEU A 185 -28.97 14.43 36.79
N HIS A 186 -30.21 14.54 37.24
CA HIS A 186 -30.55 14.36 38.64
C HIS A 186 -29.83 13.09 39.08
N VAL A 187 -28.78 13.25 39.89
CA VAL A 187 -28.22 12.17 40.67
C VAL A 187 -29.12 12.18 41.91
N PRO A 188 -30.20 11.38 41.97
CA PRO A 188 -31.14 11.44 43.08
C PRO A 188 -30.46 11.22 44.44
N GLU A 189 -29.35 10.48 44.45
CA GLU A 189 -28.48 10.30 45.62
C GLU A 189 -27.66 11.55 45.99
N ALA A 190 -27.42 12.48 45.06
CA ALA A 190 -26.63 13.69 45.30
C ALA A 190 -27.41 14.83 45.97
N THR A 191 -28.73 14.69 46.10
CA THR A 191 -29.58 15.66 46.82
C THR A 191 -29.22 15.81 48.30
N THR A 192 -28.41 14.90 48.85
CA THR A 192 -27.85 15.00 50.21
C THR A 192 -26.56 15.81 50.30
N TYR A 193 -25.89 16.13 49.19
CA TYR A 193 -24.69 16.96 49.21
C TYR A 193 -25.08 18.45 49.12
N ALA A 194 -25.30 19.08 50.27
CA ALA A 194 -25.51 20.51 50.35
C ALA A 194 -24.26 21.27 49.84
N ALA A 195 -24.47 22.27 48.98
CA ALA A 195 -23.44 23.15 48.39
C ALA A 195 -22.25 22.43 47.72
N THR A 196 -22.50 21.74 46.61
CA THR A 196 -21.41 21.10 45.85
C THR A 196 -20.62 22.10 44.99
N THR A 197 -19.30 21.92 44.96
CA THR A 197 -18.44 22.57 43.96
C THR A 197 -18.30 21.64 42.77
N LEU A 198 -18.70 22.09 41.58
CA LEU A 198 -18.50 21.39 40.32
C LEU A 198 -17.07 21.66 39.86
N VAL A 199 -16.23 20.63 39.77
CA VAL A 199 -14.85 20.76 39.29
C VAL A 199 -14.76 20.23 37.87
N LEU A 200 -14.44 21.13 36.93
CA LEU A 200 -14.18 20.83 35.53
C LEU A 200 -12.69 20.94 35.28
N ASP A 201 -12.09 19.82 34.89
CA ASP A 201 -10.67 19.78 34.57
C ASP A 201 -10.42 20.14 33.11
N CYS A 202 -10.03 21.38 32.85
CA CYS A 202 -9.68 21.86 31.51
C CYS A 202 -8.29 21.36 31.06
N THR A 203 -7.45 20.87 31.98
CA THR A 203 -6.16 20.26 31.63
C THR A 203 -6.27 18.82 31.14
N PHE A 204 -7.46 18.22 31.24
CA PHE A 204 -7.68 16.87 30.78
C PHE A 204 -7.44 16.80 29.27
N THR A 205 -6.31 16.21 28.87
CA THR A 205 -5.86 16.11 27.47
C THR A 205 -6.77 15.21 26.60
N GLY A 206 -7.86 14.69 27.18
CA GLY A 206 -8.89 13.83 26.58
C GLY A 206 -9.68 14.41 25.41
N ARG A 207 -9.31 15.58 24.88
CA ARG A 207 -9.97 16.27 23.75
C ARG A 207 -9.94 15.48 22.43
N VAL A 208 -9.51 14.23 22.45
CA VAL A 208 -9.39 13.34 21.30
C VAL A 208 -10.74 12.71 20.93
N ASP A 209 -11.75 12.76 21.80
CA ASP A 209 -13.09 12.32 21.45
C ASP A 209 -14.22 13.09 22.18
N SER A 210 -15.24 13.53 21.44
CA SER A 210 -16.44 14.16 22.00
C SER A 210 -17.41 13.13 22.59
N SER A 211 -17.08 11.85 22.50
CA SER A 211 -17.91 10.75 22.99
C SER A 211 -17.93 10.63 24.51
N ILE A 212 -17.02 11.30 25.23
CA ILE A 212 -16.85 11.14 26.68
C ILE A 212 -16.81 12.48 27.39
N VAL A 213 -17.61 12.55 28.43
CA VAL A 213 -17.65 13.67 29.37
C VAL A 213 -17.29 13.14 30.74
N ARG A 214 -16.33 13.79 31.38
CA ARG A 214 -15.93 13.48 32.75
C ARG A 214 -16.08 14.70 33.63
N VAL A 215 -16.85 14.56 34.68
CA VAL A 215 -17.23 15.62 35.62
C VAL A 215 -16.92 15.16 37.02
N HIS A 216 -16.43 16.09 37.85
CA HIS A 216 -16.15 15.83 39.25
C HIS A 216 -17.00 16.74 40.12
N TRP A 217 -17.78 16.17 41.04
CA TRP A 217 -18.43 16.90 42.12
C TRP A 217 -17.68 16.68 43.40
N MET A 218 -17.45 17.77 44.12
CA MET A 218 -16.82 17.74 45.41
C MET A 218 -17.75 18.36 46.43
N ASP A 219 -17.82 17.74 47.61
CA ASP A 219 -18.49 18.30 48.77
C ASP A 219 -17.75 19.53 49.31
N VAL A 220 -18.46 20.36 50.10
CA VAL A 220 -17.88 21.59 50.70
C VAL A 220 -16.62 21.28 51.50
N GLN A 221 -16.62 20.15 52.22
CA GLN A 221 -15.55 19.75 53.12
C GLN A 221 -14.37 19.11 52.38
N ARG A 222 -14.48 18.85 51.08
CA ARG A 222 -13.48 18.13 50.26
C ARG A 222 -13.12 16.77 50.84
N GLU A 223 -14.09 16.08 51.42
CA GLU A 223 -13.98 14.73 51.94
C GLU A 223 -14.44 13.70 50.90
N ILE A 224 -15.37 14.08 50.03
CA ILE A 224 -15.99 13.18 49.05
C ILE A 224 -15.87 13.79 47.66
N LEU A 225 -15.29 13.01 46.74
CA LEU A 225 -15.24 13.32 45.32
C LEU A 225 -16.10 12.32 44.55
N VAL A 226 -17.20 12.80 43.98
CA VAL A 226 -18.02 12.02 43.06
C VAL A 226 -17.53 12.29 41.65
N THR A 227 -16.93 11.30 41.02
CA THR A 227 -16.60 11.35 39.60
C THR A 227 -17.75 10.74 38.81
N VAL A 228 -18.29 11.49 37.85
CA VAL A 228 -19.19 10.94 36.84
C VAL A 228 -18.57 11.00 35.48
N THR A 229 -18.57 9.84 34.82
CA THR A 229 -18.12 9.69 33.45
C THR A 229 -19.31 9.25 32.61
N VAL A 230 -19.66 10.03 31.60
CA VAL A 230 -20.72 9.71 30.64
C VAL A 230 -20.04 9.44 29.30
N GLN A 231 -20.40 8.32 28.66
CA GLN A 231 -19.89 7.96 27.35
C GLN A 231 -21.00 7.56 26.41
N SER A 232 -20.96 8.07 25.18
CA SER A 232 -21.74 7.52 24.08
C SER A 232 -21.09 6.23 23.57
N LEU A 233 -21.85 5.14 23.59
CA LEU A 233 -21.43 3.80 23.18
C LEU A 233 -22.42 3.23 22.18
N ARG A 234 -22.02 2.16 21.48
CA ARG A 234 -22.93 1.28 20.74
C ARG A 234 -23.29 0.10 21.64
N ALA A 235 -24.58 -0.12 21.85
CA ALA A 235 -25.11 -1.34 22.47
C ALA A 235 -25.56 -2.31 21.37
N VAL A 236 -25.01 -3.52 21.40
CA VAL A 236 -25.39 -4.63 20.52
C VAL A 236 -26.17 -5.63 21.35
N GLN A 237 -27.40 -5.94 20.94
CA GLN A 237 -28.18 -7.01 21.53
C GLN A 237 -27.90 -8.32 20.79
N PRO A 238 -27.08 -9.25 21.32
CA PRO A 238 -26.62 -10.42 20.57
C PRO A 238 -27.76 -11.36 20.17
N LYS A 239 -28.82 -11.46 20.98
CA LYS A 239 -29.97 -12.35 20.73
C LYS A 239 -30.81 -11.94 19.52
N ILE A 240 -30.96 -10.63 19.30
CA ILE A 240 -31.81 -10.08 18.23
C ILE A 240 -31.02 -9.34 17.15
N GLN A 241 -29.69 -9.30 17.26
CA GLN A 241 -28.77 -8.58 16.36
C GLN A 241 -29.17 -7.12 16.13
N ARG A 242 -29.69 -6.47 17.17
CA ARG A 242 -30.10 -5.07 17.12
C ARG A 242 -28.97 -4.20 17.65
N ASP A 243 -28.58 -3.23 16.82
CA ASP A 243 -27.58 -2.23 17.15
C ASP A 243 -28.27 -0.93 17.52
N GLU A 244 -27.93 -0.38 18.69
CA GLU A 244 -28.48 0.87 19.19
C GLU A 244 -27.38 1.77 19.71
N LEU A 245 -27.57 3.08 19.62
CA LEU A 245 -26.76 4.03 20.36
C LEU A 245 -27.20 3.97 21.83
N CYS A 246 -26.25 4.02 22.75
CA CYS A 246 -26.54 4.08 24.17
C CYS A 246 -25.59 5.05 24.88
N TRP A 247 -25.96 5.46 26.08
CA TRP A 247 -25.13 6.25 26.96
C TRP A 247 -24.82 5.44 28.21
N LEU A 248 -23.54 5.23 28.46
CA LEU A 248 -23.07 4.63 29.70
C LEU A 248 -22.69 5.74 30.67
N ARG A 249 -23.36 5.76 31.81
CA ARG A 249 -23.00 6.59 32.95
C ARG A 249 -22.29 5.73 33.99
N SER A 250 -21.09 6.12 34.34
CA SER A 250 -20.32 5.55 35.44
C SER A 250 -20.16 6.58 36.54
N THR A 251 -20.66 6.27 37.73
CA THR A 251 -20.51 7.09 38.94
C THR A 251 -19.56 6.39 39.89
N VAL A 252 -18.55 7.11 40.36
CA VAL A 252 -17.62 6.64 41.40
C VAL A 252 -17.55 7.65 42.51
N VAL A 253 -17.78 7.19 43.73
CA VAL A 253 -17.63 7.98 44.95
C VAL A 253 -16.27 7.66 45.55
N THR A 254 -15.40 8.67 45.66
CA THR A 254 -14.05 8.52 46.22
C THR A 254 -13.97 9.30 47.53
N ASN A 255 -13.57 8.62 48.61
CA ASN A 255 -13.28 9.28 49.88
C ASN A 255 -11.87 9.89 49.83
N LEU A 256 -11.80 11.22 49.75
CA LEU A 256 -10.55 11.98 49.67
C LEU A 256 -9.76 11.94 50.98
N THR A 257 -10.41 11.81 52.13
CA THR A 257 -9.71 11.71 53.42
C THR A 257 -8.88 10.43 53.49
N GLN A 258 -9.46 9.29 53.09
CA GLN A 258 -8.77 8.02 53.00
C GLN A 258 -7.62 8.06 51.98
N LEU A 259 -7.86 8.71 50.83
CA LEU A 259 -6.85 8.89 49.79
C LEU A 259 -5.64 9.70 50.28
N ARG A 260 -5.86 10.77 51.05
CA ARG A 260 -4.80 11.62 51.63
C ARG A 260 -4.04 10.87 52.72
N MET A 261 -4.74 10.18 53.62
CA MET A 261 -4.12 9.39 54.70
C MET A 261 -3.25 8.26 54.16
N ALA A 262 -3.74 7.51 53.16
CA ALA A 262 -2.97 6.42 52.54
C ALA A 262 -1.66 6.87 51.89
N ARG A 263 -1.54 8.15 51.52
CA ARG A 263 -0.32 8.72 50.96
C ARG A 263 0.68 9.16 52.02
N LEU A 264 0.20 9.65 53.17
CA LEU A 264 1.07 10.03 54.29
C LEU A 264 1.78 8.80 54.89
N ASP A 265 1.16 7.63 54.81
CA ASP A 265 1.74 6.36 55.29
C ASP A 265 2.56 5.60 54.22
N GLN A 266 2.80 6.18 53.04
CA GLN A 266 3.44 5.49 51.91
C GLN A 266 4.94 5.16 52.10
N ASP A 267 5.52 5.51 53.25
CA ASP A 267 6.91 5.18 53.60
C ASP A 267 7.12 3.73 54.10
N ASP A 268 6.07 2.92 54.36
CA ASP A 268 6.25 1.49 54.65
C ASP A 268 5.01 0.64 54.27
N HIS A 269 5.08 -0.06 53.14
CA HIS A 269 4.24 -1.24 52.80
C HIS A 269 2.72 -1.19 53.08
N VAL A 270 2.05 -0.08 52.79
CA VAL A 270 0.58 0.03 53.02
C VAL A 270 -0.22 -0.78 52.01
N ALA A 271 -1.27 -1.42 52.54
CA ALA A 271 -2.26 -2.23 51.84
C ALA A 271 -2.83 -1.53 50.59
N PRO A 272 -3.17 -2.30 49.53
CA PRO A 272 -3.77 -1.75 48.32
C PRO A 272 -5.03 -0.96 48.68
N LEU A 273 -5.14 0.27 48.17
CA LEU A 273 -6.36 1.06 48.29
C LEU A 273 -7.55 0.19 47.84
N HIS A 274 -8.65 0.26 48.58
CA HIS A 274 -9.86 -0.44 48.17
C HIS A 274 -10.23 -0.08 46.72
N PRO A 275 -10.58 -1.06 45.89
CA PRO A 275 -10.95 -0.80 44.51
C PRO A 275 -12.16 0.15 44.46
N PRO A 276 -12.17 1.13 43.55
CA PRO A 276 -13.29 2.06 43.44
C PRO A 276 -14.59 1.31 43.16
N LEU A 277 -15.66 1.68 43.88
CA LEU A 277 -17.00 1.14 43.65
C LEU A 277 -17.64 1.91 42.48
N TYR A 278 -17.99 1.18 41.41
CA TYR A 278 -18.65 1.74 40.23
C TYR A 278 -20.16 1.51 40.30
N ALA A 279 -20.93 2.59 40.31
CA ALA A 279 -22.34 2.54 39.99
C ALA A 279 -22.51 2.82 38.49
N MET A 280 -22.84 1.80 37.71
CA MET A 280 -23.04 1.92 36.27
C MET A 280 -24.52 1.96 35.94
N ARG A 281 -24.89 2.82 34.99
CA ARG A 281 -26.25 2.91 34.47
C ARG A 281 -26.23 3.13 32.96
N LEU A 282 -27.19 2.57 32.25
CA LEU A 282 -27.28 2.63 30.78
C LEU A 282 -28.56 3.36 30.36
N ALA A 283 -28.49 4.14 29.28
CA ALA A 283 -29.66 4.69 28.62
C ALA A 283 -29.62 4.32 27.13
N SER A 284 -30.69 3.71 26.60
CA SER A 284 -30.76 3.27 25.19
C SER A 284 -31.32 4.35 24.25
N GLN A 285 -31.86 5.45 24.79
CA GLN A 285 -32.37 6.59 24.02
C GLN A 285 -32.05 7.91 24.74
N VAL A 286 -31.67 8.95 23.99
CA VAL A 286 -31.38 10.29 24.54
C VAL A 286 -32.63 10.92 25.16
N ASP A 287 -33.82 10.61 24.64
CA ASP A 287 -35.09 11.22 25.05
C ASP A 287 -35.70 10.61 26.32
N GLN A 288 -35.10 9.54 26.85
CA GLN A 288 -35.53 8.97 28.13
C GLN A 288 -34.51 9.39 29.19
N ASP A 289 -34.90 10.33 30.07
CA ASP A 289 -34.15 10.74 31.27
C ASP A 289 -33.87 9.59 32.27
N VAL A 290 -34.20 8.34 31.90
CA VAL A 290 -34.16 7.16 32.75
C VAL A 290 -32.96 6.31 32.37
N PHE A 291 -31.88 6.49 33.11
CA PHE A 291 -30.75 5.56 33.11
C PHE A 291 -31.09 4.34 33.98
N SER A 292 -31.24 3.15 33.39
CA SER A 292 -31.45 1.90 34.12
C SER A 292 -30.15 1.44 34.78
N PRO A 293 -30.19 0.92 36.02
CA PRO A 293 -29.02 0.30 36.64
C PRO A 293 -28.61 -0.94 35.85
N ILE A 294 -27.30 -1.12 35.70
CA ILE A 294 -26.73 -2.27 34.99
C ILE A 294 -25.67 -2.96 35.83
N HIS A 295 -25.58 -4.27 35.63
CA HIS A 295 -24.51 -5.10 36.14
C HIS A 295 -23.53 -5.49 35.02
N VAL A 296 -22.24 -5.27 35.25
CA VAL A 296 -21.20 -5.70 34.31
C VAL A 296 -20.95 -7.19 34.51
N MET A 297 -21.35 -7.99 33.52
CA MET A 297 -21.22 -9.45 33.54
C MET A 297 -19.83 -9.90 33.10
N GLN A 298 -19.28 -9.23 32.08
CA GLN A 298 -17.97 -9.55 31.52
C GLN A 298 -17.27 -8.28 31.02
N VAL A 299 -16.01 -8.10 31.42
CA VAL A 299 -15.15 -7.01 30.96
C VAL A 299 -14.16 -7.61 29.97
N ASN A 300 -14.33 -7.33 28.68
CA ASN A 300 -13.27 -7.53 27.69
C ASN A 300 -12.55 -6.20 27.43
N ASP A 301 -11.36 -6.30 26.83
CA ASP A 301 -10.53 -5.13 26.54
C ASP A 301 -11.20 -4.08 25.64
N LEU A 302 -12.07 -4.50 24.72
CA LEU A 302 -12.73 -3.61 23.74
C LEU A 302 -14.25 -3.56 23.84
N SER A 303 -14.87 -4.42 24.65
CA SER A 303 -16.31 -4.44 24.82
C SER A 303 -16.67 -4.98 26.20
N TRP A 304 -17.75 -4.49 26.77
CA TRP A 304 -18.30 -5.01 28.01
C TRP A 304 -19.63 -5.66 27.76
N THR A 305 -19.86 -6.79 28.40
CA THR A 305 -21.18 -7.40 28.46
C THR A 305 -21.86 -6.94 29.74
N VAL A 306 -22.98 -6.24 29.59
CA VAL A 306 -23.76 -5.70 30.70
C VAL A 306 -25.16 -6.30 30.68
N GLN A 307 -25.75 -6.49 31.84
CA GLN A 307 -27.14 -6.90 32.00
C GLN A 307 -27.92 -5.76 32.62
N ASP A 308 -29.05 -5.43 32.00
CA ASP A 308 -30.02 -4.47 32.55
C ASP A 308 -30.87 -5.18 33.61
N ASP A 309 -30.94 -4.59 34.80
CA ASP A 309 -31.64 -5.15 35.96
C ASP A 309 -33.15 -5.23 35.73
N ASP A 310 -33.71 -4.26 35.01
CA ASP A 310 -35.15 -4.15 34.78
C ASP A 310 -35.61 -5.05 33.63
N ALA A 311 -34.81 -5.15 32.58
CA ALA A 311 -35.18 -5.85 31.34
C ALA A 311 -34.73 -7.32 31.30
N ALA A 312 -33.85 -7.76 32.21
CA ALA A 312 -33.16 -9.05 32.16
C ALA A 312 -32.47 -9.34 30.81
N MET A 313 -32.15 -8.28 30.06
CA MET A 313 -31.51 -8.34 28.74
C MET A 313 -30.03 -8.04 28.85
N SER A 314 -29.21 -8.83 28.15
CA SER A 314 -27.77 -8.63 28.07
C SER A 314 -27.40 -7.83 26.83
N TYR A 315 -26.58 -6.80 27.00
CA TYR A 315 -26.04 -5.95 25.95
C TYR A 315 -24.52 -6.13 25.87
N GLU A 316 -23.98 -6.15 24.66
CA GLU A 316 -22.55 -5.91 24.44
C GLU A 316 -22.37 -4.42 24.11
N ILE A 317 -21.76 -3.67 25.02
CA ILE A 317 -21.48 -2.26 24.82
C ILE A 317 -20.04 -2.05 24.35
N VAL A 318 -19.86 -1.19 23.35
CA VAL A 318 -18.55 -0.88 22.74
C VAL A 318 -18.52 0.55 22.23
N GLY A 319 -17.45 1.28 22.49
CA GLY A 319 -17.24 2.61 21.91
C GLY A 319 -16.89 2.43 20.45
N VAL A 320 -17.58 3.15 19.55
CA VAL A 320 -17.27 3.13 18.13
C VAL A 320 -17.16 4.56 17.64
N GLN A 321 -15.96 4.92 17.18
CA GLN A 321 -15.68 6.20 16.55
C GLN A 321 -15.16 5.91 15.14
N GLY A 322 -15.35 6.81 14.19
CA GLY A 322 -14.79 6.60 12.87
C GLY A 322 -15.38 7.50 11.82
N PHE A 323 -15.06 7.17 10.58
CA PHE A 323 -15.66 7.81 9.42
C PHE A 323 -16.08 6.73 8.42
N PHE A 324 -17.24 6.96 7.81
CA PHE A 324 -17.87 6.02 6.89
C PHE A 324 -18.23 6.71 5.57
N TRP A 325 -18.33 5.92 4.51
CA TRP A 325 -18.77 6.37 3.21
C TRP A 325 -20.07 5.68 2.83
N HIS A 326 -21.11 6.49 2.60
CA HIS A 326 -22.51 6.08 2.42
C HIS A 326 -23.13 5.38 3.63
N THR A 327 -22.61 4.22 4.03
CA THR A 327 -23.11 3.44 5.17
C THR A 327 -21.96 2.77 5.92
N PRO A 328 -22.13 2.50 7.22
CA PRO A 328 -21.12 1.82 8.04
C PRO A 328 -20.87 0.37 7.61
N THR A 329 -21.78 -0.21 6.84
CA THR A 329 -21.71 -1.59 6.36
C THR A 329 -20.96 -1.74 5.03
N ILE A 330 -20.76 -0.66 4.28
CA ILE A 330 -20.16 -0.73 2.93
C ILE A 330 -18.68 -0.30 2.95
N LEU A 331 -18.39 0.89 3.49
CA LEU A 331 -17.04 1.47 3.49
C LEU A 331 -16.84 2.28 4.77
N GLY A 332 -15.88 1.89 5.60
CA GLY A 332 -15.67 2.52 6.89
C GLY A 332 -14.30 2.29 7.47
N THR A 333 -13.76 3.30 8.14
CA THR A 333 -12.66 3.14 9.08
C THR A 333 -13.18 3.52 10.45
N THR A 334 -13.19 2.53 11.33
CA THR A 334 -13.71 2.63 12.69
C THR A 334 -12.62 2.32 13.68
N ILE A 335 -12.73 2.93 14.85
CA ILE A 335 -12.02 2.58 16.04
C ILE A 335 -13.07 2.04 17.00
N ARG A 336 -12.89 0.79 17.41
CA ARG A 336 -13.57 0.22 18.56
C ARG A 336 -12.72 0.58 19.77
N PHE A 337 -13.32 1.14 20.80
CA PHE A 337 -12.59 1.53 22.00
C PHE A 337 -13.45 1.31 23.23
N MET A 338 -12.77 1.06 24.35
CA MET A 338 -13.38 1.00 25.66
C MET A 338 -12.38 1.53 26.68
N TRP A 339 -12.84 2.27 27.69
CA TRP A 339 -11.92 2.66 28.76
C TRP A 339 -11.59 1.46 29.65
N ARG A 340 -10.42 1.50 30.26
CA ARG A 340 -10.06 0.58 31.33
C ARG A 340 -10.66 1.07 32.63
N LEU A 341 -11.21 0.15 33.42
CA LEU A 341 -11.58 0.39 34.81
C LEU A 341 -10.29 0.45 35.64
N PRO A 342 -9.89 1.63 36.15
CA PRO A 342 -8.68 1.73 36.95
C PRO A 342 -8.87 0.98 38.27
N GLN A 343 -7.85 0.23 38.69
CA GLN A 343 -7.92 -0.56 39.93
C GLN A 343 -7.79 0.32 41.17
N ASP A 344 -7.11 1.47 41.05
CA ASP A 344 -6.84 2.37 42.16
C ASP A 344 -7.62 3.68 42.03
N ALA A 345 -8.21 4.16 43.13
CA ALA A 345 -8.94 5.42 43.16
C ALA A 345 -8.09 6.64 42.74
N THR A 346 -6.79 6.63 43.07
CA THR A 346 -5.84 7.66 42.60
C THR A 346 -5.73 7.65 41.09
N SER A 347 -5.52 6.47 40.51
CA SER A 347 -5.39 6.29 39.06
C SER A 347 -6.67 6.64 38.33
N LEU A 348 -7.83 6.38 38.94
CA LEU A 348 -9.12 6.83 38.44
C LEU A 348 -9.12 8.35 38.33
N ILE A 349 -8.88 9.08 39.41
CA ILE A 349 -8.92 10.56 39.43
C ILE A 349 -7.90 11.15 38.43
N SER A 350 -6.68 10.61 38.41
CA SER A 350 -5.57 11.19 37.65
C SER A 350 -5.54 10.78 36.19
N SER A 351 -6.14 9.64 35.82
CA SER A 351 -5.95 9.07 34.50
C SER A 351 -7.17 8.32 33.98
N LEU A 352 -7.26 8.24 32.65
CA LEU A 352 -8.23 7.40 31.95
C LEU A 352 -7.49 6.73 30.80
N GLY A 353 -7.32 5.42 30.92
CA GLY A 353 -6.74 4.60 29.86
C GLY A 353 -7.83 4.12 28.92
N TYR A 354 -7.63 4.24 27.61
CA TYR A 354 -8.47 3.62 26.59
C TYR A 354 -7.73 2.48 25.96
N VAL A 355 -8.41 1.38 25.79
CA VAL A 355 -8.01 0.32 24.88
C VAL A 355 -8.78 0.52 23.59
N TYR A 356 -8.08 0.51 22.47
CA TYR A 356 -8.74 0.63 21.18
C TYR A 356 -8.12 -0.27 20.10
N GLU A 357 -8.95 -0.54 19.10
CA GLU A 357 -8.63 -1.32 17.92
C GLU A 357 -9.21 -0.61 16.70
N THR A 358 -8.40 -0.44 15.65
CA THR A 358 -8.90 0.11 14.39
C THR A 358 -9.43 -1.01 13.50
N THR A 359 -10.72 -0.96 13.17
CA THR A 359 -11.39 -1.85 12.23
C THR A 359 -11.72 -1.12 10.92
N THR A 360 -11.25 -1.66 9.80
CA THR A 360 -11.57 -1.15 8.45
C THR A 360 -12.51 -2.09 7.73
N ILE A 361 -13.65 -1.59 7.29
CA ILE A 361 -14.64 -2.30 6.49
C ILE A 361 -14.52 -1.80 5.05
N HIS A 362 -14.32 -2.73 4.11
CA HIS A 362 -14.15 -2.39 2.69
C HIS A 362 -14.85 -3.44 1.80
N THR A 363 -16.13 -3.23 1.48
CA THR A 363 -16.92 -4.20 0.71
C THR A 363 -16.35 -4.51 -0.68
N PHE A 364 -15.57 -3.60 -1.28
CA PHE A 364 -14.91 -3.84 -2.57
C PHE A 364 -13.49 -4.46 -2.46
N ALA A 365 -13.05 -4.85 -1.26
CA ALA A 365 -11.69 -5.33 -1.04
C ALA A 365 -11.41 -6.65 -1.78
N TRP A 366 -12.45 -7.46 -1.99
CA TRP A 366 -12.34 -8.71 -2.75
C TRP A 366 -11.95 -8.47 -4.21
N ILE A 367 -12.39 -7.37 -4.84
CA ILE A 367 -11.98 -7.01 -6.21
C ILE A 367 -10.48 -6.74 -6.23
N GLN A 368 -10.02 -5.92 -5.29
CA GLN A 368 -8.60 -5.63 -5.14
C GLN A 368 -7.81 -6.91 -4.85
N ALA A 369 -8.37 -7.85 -4.06
CA ALA A 369 -7.70 -9.10 -3.71
C ALA A 369 -7.50 -10.00 -4.94
N LEU A 370 -8.51 -10.09 -5.82
CA LEU A 370 -8.38 -10.82 -7.08
C LEU A 370 -7.28 -10.22 -7.98
N VAL A 371 -7.20 -8.89 -8.05
CA VAL A 371 -6.16 -8.17 -8.80
C VAL A 371 -4.77 -8.45 -8.23
N VAL A 372 -4.65 -8.41 -6.90
CA VAL A 372 -3.39 -8.64 -6.18
C VAL A 372 -2.92 -10.09 -6.34
N VAL A 373 -3.78 -11.08 -6.08
CA VAL A 373 -3.43 -12.51 -6.18
C VAL A 373 -2.98 -12.88 -7.59
N GLY A 374 -3.72 -12.42 -8.61
CA GLY A 374 -3.40 -12.73 -10.01
C GLY A 374 -2.03 -12.20 -10.45
N VAL A 375 -1.63 -11.02 -9.96
CA VAL A 375 -0.36 -10.38 -10.33
C VAL A 375 0.78 -10.91 -9.49
N TRP A 376 0.58 -11.06 -8.17
CA TRP A 376 1.59 -11.60 -7.28
C TRP A 376 2.01 -13.01 -7.71
N GLY A 377 1.04 -13.87 -8.04
CA GLY A 377 1.32 -15.20 -8.57
C GLY A 377 2.22 -15.16 -9.82
N ARG A 378 1.99 -14.22 -10.74
CA ARG A 378 2.83 -14.05 -11.94
C ARG A 378 4.25 -13.57 -11.61
N ILE A 379 4.39 -12.62 -10.67
CA ILE A 379 5.70 -12.11 -10.25
C ILE A 379 6.51 -13.21 -9.56
N VAL A 380 5.89 -13.96 -8.63
CA VAL A 380 6.51 -15.07 -7.92
C VAL A 380 6.95 -16.18 -8.88
N VAL A 381 6.08 -16.57 -9.82
CA VAL A 381 6.45 -17.54 -10.86
C VAL A 381 7.65 -17.04 -11.67
N THR A 382 7.65 -15.78 -12.09
CA THR A 382 8.75 -15.21 -12.89
C THR A 382 10.06 -15.20 -12.09
N LEU A 383 10.01 -14.90 -10.79
CA LEU A 383 11.16 -14.94 -9.90
C LEU A 383 11.66 -16.36 -9.64
N PHE A 384 10.74 -17.32 -9.46
CA PHE A 384 11.08 -18.72 -9.30
C PHE A 384 11.78 -19.27 -10.54
N VAL A 385 11.21 -19.01 -11.72
CA VAL A 385 11.82 -19.38 -13.01
C VAL A 385 13.17 -18.70 -13.19
N THR A 386 13.30 -17.43 -12.77
CA THR A 386 14.59 -16.74 -12.74
C THR A 386 15.62 -17.47 -11.89
N CYS A 387 15.25 -17.91 -10.69
CA CYS A 387 16.14 -18.64 -9.79
C CYS A 387 16.61 -19.95 -10.42
N ILE A 388 15.69 -20.72 -11.03
CA ILE A 388 16.03 -21.95 -11.76
C ILE A 388 17.05 -21.64 -12.86
N VAL A 389 16.76 -20.66 -13.71
CA VAL A 389 17.63 -20.29 -14.83
C VAL A 389 19.02 -19.83 -14.35
N VAL A 390 19.10 -19.05 -13.27
CA VAL A 390 20.37 -18.62 -12.68
C VAL A 390 21.16 -19.82 -12.17
N ASN A 391 20.50 -20.75 -11.48
CA ASN A 391 21.12 -21.97 -10.97
C ASN A 391 21.64 -22.86 -12.12
N THR A 392 20.81 -23.14 -13.12
CA THR A 392 21.19 -23.94 -14.29
C THR A 392 22.37 -23.32 -15.04
N LYS A 393 22.37 -22.00 -15.20
CA LYS A 393 23.48 -21.28 -15.83
C LYS A 393 24.75 -21.32 -15.00
N TYR A 394 24.63 -21.20 -13.67
CA TYR A 394 25.75 -21.31 -12.76
C TYR A 394 26.37 -22.71 -12.82
N GLN A 395 25.56 -23.76 -12.78
CA GLN A 395 26.02 -25.15 -12.95
C GLN A 395 26.71 -25.37 -14.30
N ALA A 396 26.17 -24.84 -15.39
CA ALA A 396 26.72 -25.04 -16.73
C ALA A 396 28.01 -24.25 -17.01
N THR A 397 28.19 -23.07 -16.41
CA THR A 397 29.29 -22.15 -16.78
C THR A 397 30.23 -21.78 -15.65
N GLY A 398 29.91 -22.14 -14.40
CA GLY A 398 30.61 -21.71 -13.19
C GLY A 398 30.51 -20.20 -12.91
N ARG A 399 29.64 -19.46 -13.63
CA ARG A 399 29.53 -18.00 -13.53
C ARG A 399 28.11 -17.57 -13.21
N LEU A 400 27.96 -16.79 -12.13
CA LEU A 400 26.68 -16.20 -11.75
C LEU A 400 26.26 -15.15 -12.79
N GLY A 401 25.14 -15.39 -13.47
CA GLY A 401 24.62 -14.50 -14.49
C GLY A 401 23.14 -14.25 -14.32
N LEU A 402 22.78 -13.14 -13.66
CA LEU A 402 21.40 -12.73 -13.46
C LEU A 402 20.74 -12.33 -14.80
N PRO A 403 19.59 -12.93 -15.18
CA PRO A 403 18.80 -12.48 -16.31
C PRO A 403 18.06 -11.17 -15.96
N GLN A 404 17.61 -10.45 -16.97
CA GLN A 404 16.81 -9.24 -16.77
C GLN A 404 15.36 -9.65 -16.49
N VAL A 405 14.95 -9.66 -15.22
CA VAL A 405 13.60 -10.07 -14.79
C VAL A 405 12.53 -9.02 -15.12
N PHE A 406 12.95 -7.76 -15.22
CA PHE A 406 12.03 -6.63 -15.22
C PHE A 406 11.04 -6.52 -16.40
N PRO A 407 11.34 -6.87 -17.67
CA PRO A 407 10.40 -6.63 -18.78
C PRO A 407 9.12 -7.44 -18.65
N THR A 408 9.26 -8.72 -18.26
CA THR A 408 8.13 -9.61 -17.99
C THR A 408 7.28 -9.10 -16.82
N VAL A 409 7.92 -8.54 -15.79
CA VAL A 409 7.24 -7.92 -14.66
C VAL A 409 6.57 -6.61 -15.07
N GLN A 410 7.19 -5.80 -15.93
CA GLN A 410 6.70 -4.49 -16.37
C GLN A 410 5.35 -4.58 -17.09
N GLN A 411 5.19 -5.52 -18.02
CA GLN A 411 3.90 -5.71 -18.69
C GLN A 411 2.79 -6.08 -17.69
N THR A 412 3.14 -6.93 -16.72
CA THR A 412 2.21 -7.34 -15.67
C THR A 412 1.87 -6.16 -14.76
N LEU A 413 2.84 -5.30 -14.41
CA LEU A 413 2.62 -4.09 -13.62
C LEU A 413 1.74 -3.06 -14.36
N ASN A 414 1.93 -2.88 -15.68
CA ASN A 414 1.10 -1.97 -16.47
C ASN A 414 -0.35 -2.46 -16.52
N PHE A 415 -0.58 -3.74 -16.82
CA PHE A 415 -1.92 -4.32 -16.80
C PHE A 415 -2.55 -4.19 -15.41
N ARG A 416 -1.77 -4.45 -14.36
CA ARG A 416 -2.21 -4.27 -12.98
C ARG A 416 -2.58 -2.84 -12.65
N SER A 417 -1.80 -1.84 -13.08
CA SER A 417 -2.10 -0.43 -12.78
C SER A 417 -3.48 -0.03 -13.30
N VAL A 418 -3.88 -0.55 -14.47
CA VAL A 418 -5.20 -0.33 -15.06
C VAL A 418 -6.28 -1.03 -14.24
N LEU A 419 -6.04 -2.27 -13.81
CA LEU A 419 -6.98 -3.00 -12.95
C LEU A 419 -7.15 -2.35 -11.57
N ILE A 420 -6.06 -1.87 -10.96
CA ILE A 420 -6.10 -1.12 -9.70
C ILE A 420 -6.90 0.17 -9.89
N LEU A 421 -6.69 0.88 -11.00
CA LEU A 421 -7.47 2.08 -11.31
C LEU A 421 -8.95 1.78 -11.49
N GLY A 422 -9.30 0.69 -12.15
CA GLY A 422 -10.69 0.22 -12.25
C GLY A 422 -11.27 -0.11 -10.86
N ALA A 423 -10.53 -0.86 -10.04
CA ALA A 423 -10.97 -1.25 -8.70
C ALA A 423 -11.19 -0.03 -7.79
N MET A 424 -10.26 0.93 -7.80
CA MET A 424 -10.41 2.18 -7.03
C MET A 424 -11.48 3.09 -7.64
N ALA A 425 -11.69 3.10 -8.94
CA ALA A 425 -12.82 3.84 -9.52
C ALA A 425 -14.16 3.26 -9.03
N CYS A 426 -14.27 1.93 -8.88
CA CYS A 426 -15.47 1.27 -8.36
C CYS A 426 -15.77 1.62 -6.89
N ASP A 427 -14.74 1.82 -6.05
CA ASP A 427 -14.89 2.27 -4.66
C ASP A 427 -14.87 3.81 -4.49
N GLY A 428 -14.86 4.54 -5.61
CA GLY A 428 -14.79 6.01 -5.63
C GLY A 428 -13.46 6.56 -5.09
N PHE A 429 -12.39 5.78 -5.10
CA PHE A 429 -11.09 6.06 -4.49
C PHE A 429 -11.17 6.16 -2.97
N TRP A 430 -11.94 5.26 -2.35
CA TRP A 430 -12.11 5.22 -0.89
C TRP A 430 -10.78 5.04 -0.16
N GLY A 431 -9.95 4.08 -0.58
CA GLY A 431 -8.65 3.83 0.08
C GLY A 431 -7.76 5.09 0.14
N LEU A 432 -7.65 5.82 -0.97
CA LEU A 432 -6.87 7.08 -1.00
C LEU A 432 -7.46 8.16 -0.08
N ARG A 433 -8.78 8.30 -0.07
CA ARG A 433 -9.48 9.28 0.79
C ARG A 433 -9.34 8.92 2.26
N ALA A 434 -9.48 7.65 2.61
CA ALA A 434 -9.35 7.16 3.97
C ALA A 434 -7.94 7.40 4.51
N VAL A 435 -6.90 7.10 3.73
CA VAL A 435 -5.50 7.37 4.11
C VAL A 435 -5.25 8.86 4.30
N ALA A 436 -5.68 9.70 3.36
CA ALA A 436 -5.45 11.14 3.44
C ALA A 436 -6.14 11.78 4.65
N LEU A 437 -7.39 11.37 4.94
CA LEU A 437 -8.11 11.81 6.13
C LEU A 437 -7.43 11.35 7.40
N ARG A 438 -6.97 10.10 7.43
CA ARG A 438 -6.26 9.54 8.57
C ARG A 438 -4.96 10.28 8.87
N HIS A 439 -4.15 10.57 7.86
CA HIS A 439 -2.94 11.38 8.02
C HIS A 439 -3.28 12.79 8.50
N GLY A 440 -4.36 13.39 7.99
CA GLY A 440 -4.88 14.66 8.49
C GLY A 440 -5.24 14.60 9.98
N PHE A 441 -5.99 13.58 10.42
CA PHE A 441 -6.37 13.41 11.81
C PHE A 441 -5.20 13.06 12.72
N THR A 442 -4.24 12.26 12.23
CA THR A 442 -3.00 11.96 12.96
C THR A 442 -2.23 13.25 13.22
N ARG A 443 -2.14 14.14 12.22
CA ARG A 443 -1.44 15.42 12.33
C ARG A 443 -2.09 16.39 13.32
N LEU A 444 -3.42 16.45 13.35
CA LEU A 444 -4.14 17.46 14.15
C LEU A 444 -4.59 16.97 15.53
N TYR A 445 -4.95 15.69 15.67
CA TYR A 445 -5.64 15.17 16.85
C TYR A 445 -4.94 13.94 17.45
N ALA A 446 -3.69 13.66 17.05
CA ALA A 446 -2.94 12.49 17.49
C ALA A 446 -3.68 11.15 17.29
N TRP A 447 -4.54 11.09 16.27
CA TRP A 447 -5.23 9.86 15.89
C TRP A 447 -4.18 8.78 15.55
N PRO A 448 -4.33 7.52 15.98
CA PRO A 448 -3.38 6.47 15.68
C PRO A 448 -3.13 6.35 14.16
N ALA A 449 -1.89 6.63 13.76
CA ALA A 449 -1.40 6.29 12.43
C ALA A 449 -1.43 4.77 12.29
N VAL A 450 -2.07 4.27 11.24
CA VAL A 450 -1.85 2.89 10.79
C VAL A 450 -1.41 2.99 9.35
N ASP A 451 -0.29 2.34 9.08
CA ASP A 451 0.25 2.22 7.74
C ASP A 451 -0.75 1.51 6.83
N ASP A 452 -1.22 2.21 5.80
CA ASP A 452 -1.98 1.57 4.72
C ASP A 452 -1.03 1.12 3.61
N SER A 453 -0.35 0.00 3.89
CA SER A 453 0.58 -0.63 2.94
C SER A 453 -0.10 -0.99 1.62
N THR A 454 -1.43 -1.16 1.58
CA THR A 454 -2.19 -1.43 0.35
C THR A 454 -2.13 -0.24 -0.59
N VAL A 455 -2.43 0.96 -0.07
CA VAL A 455 -2.38 2.20 -0.85
C VAL A 455 -0.95 2.48 -1.31
N ARG A 456 0.05 2.30 -0.45
CA ARG A 456 1.47 2.44 -0.81
C ARG A 456 1.86 1.53 -1.98
N ALA A 457 1.50 0.26 -1.93
CA ALA A 457 1.79 -0.70 -2.99
C ALA A 457 1.11 -0.31 -4.32
N ASN A 458 -0.14 0.13 -4.26
CA ASN A 458 -0.88 0.61 -5.42
C ASN A 458 -0.23 1.84 -6.05
N LEU A 459 0.16 2.84 -5.24
CA LEU A 459 0.85 4.06 -5.68
C LEU A 459 2.21 3.76 -6.30
N LEU A 460 2.97 2.80 -5.77
CA LEU A 460 4.23 2.34 -6.37
C LEU A 460 3.97 1.71 -7.75
N THR A 461 3.00 0.80 -7.85
CA THR A 461 2.64 0.16 -9.12
C THR A 461 2.23 1.19 -10.18
N TRP A 462 1.47 2.21 -9.80
CA TRP A 462 1.11 3.33 -10.67
C TRP A 462 2.30 4.19 -11.07
N CYS A 463 3.19 4.52 -10.14
CA CYS A 463 4.41 5.27 -10.44
C CYS A 463 5.27 4.50 -11.46
N MET A 464 5.48 3.20 -11.24
CA MET A 464 6.21 2.32 -12.16
C MET A 464 5.58 2.29 -13.56
N ALA A 465 4.24 2.16 -13.64
CA ALA A 465 3.52 2.14 -14.91
C ALA A 465 3.58 3.48 -15.65
N TRP A 466 3.39 4.60 -14.93
CA TRP A 466 3.53 5.94 -15.48
C TRP A 466 4.91 6.18 -16.09
N ILE A 467 5.97 5.89 -15.32
CA ILE A 467 7.35 6.07 -15.77
C ILE A 467 7.68 5.12 -16.93
N ALA A 468 7.14 3.90 -16.95
CA ALA A 468 7.25 3.01 -18.10
C ALA A 468 6.65 3.62 -19.38
N VAL A 469 5.45 4.21 -19.30
CA VAL A 469 4.80 4.87 -20.45
C VAL A 469 5.62 6.08 -20.92
N VAL A 470 6.09 6.93 -20.01
CA VAL A 470 6.91 8.10 -20.34
C VAL A 470 8.23 7.68 -20.98
N ALA A 471 8.90 6.66 -20.42
CA ALA A 471 10.14 6.10 -20.96
C ALA A 471 9.95 5.56 -22.38
N GLN A 472 8.85 4.84 -22.62
CA GLN A 472 8.50 4.29 -23.93
C GLN A 472 8.28 5.40 -24.97
N ARG A 473 7.56 6.46 -24.59
CA ARG A 473 7.34 7.65 -25.44
C ARG A 473 8.63 8.41 -25.75
N CYS A 474 9.57 8.46 -24.81
CA CYS A 474 10.87 9.09 -24.99
C CYS A 474 11.90 8.17 -25.66
N HIS A 475 11.59 6.89 -25.89
CA HIS A 475 12.55 5.87 -26.32
C HIS A 475 13.79 5.77 -25.42
N VAL A 476 13.65 6.09 -24.14
CA VAL A 476 14.71 6.04 -23.13
C VAL A 476 14.50 4.82 -22.23
N THR A 477 15.59 4.36 -21.65
CA THR A 477 15.57 3.24 -20.73
C THR A 477 16.05 3.61 -19.33
N ILE A 478 15.32 3.18 -18.31
CA ILE A 478 15.53 3.63 -16.92
C ILE A 478 15.46 2.43 -16.00
N SER A 479 16.50 2.19 -15.22
CA SER A 479 16.48 1.10 -14.25
C SER A 479 15.30 1.23 -13.26
N PRO A 480 14.51 0.16 -13.02
CA PRO A 480 13.45 0.16 -12.00
C PRO A 480 13.98 0.48 -10.59
N ALA A 481 15.26 0.22 -10.33
CA ALA A 481 15.89 0.59 -9.06
C ALA A 481 15.87 2.11 -8.83
N ILE A 482 16.02 2.91 -9.88
CA ILE A 482 15.95 4.37 -9.76
C ILE A 482 14.54 4.79 -9.36
N VAL A 483 13.52 4.17 -9.97
CA VAL A 483 12.12 4.48 -9.67
C VAL A 483 11.78 4.14 -8.21
N VAL A 484 12.13 2.94 -7.76
CA VAL A 484 11.91 2.50 -6.38
C VAL A 484 12.65 3.39 -5.38
N VAL A 485 13.92 3.72 -5.63
CA VAL A 485 14.70 4.60 -4.75
C VAL A 485 14.08 5.99 -4.65
N VAL A 486 13.70 6.60 -5.78
CA VAL A 486 13.06 7.93 -5.76
C VAL A 486 11.72 7.88 -5.05
N PHE A 487 10.89 6.87 -5.32
CA PHE A 487 9.61 6.67 -4.64
C PHE A 487 9.78 6.57 -3.13
N CYS A 488 10.63 5.65 -2.64
CA CYS A 488 10.86 5.46 -1.21
C CYS A 488 11.53 6.68 -0.55
N THR A 489 12.37 7.42 -1.27
CA THR A 489 12.99 8.65 -0.75
C THR A 489 11.94 9.76 -0.60
N CYS A 490 11.08 9.96 -1.59
CA CYS A 490 9.99 10.93 -1.50
C CYS A 490 9.00 10.58 -0.38
N GLU A 491 8.69 9.29 -0.23
CA GLU A 491 7.86 8.80 0.86
C GLU A 491 8.50 9.05 2.25
N ALA A 492 9.78 8.73 2.42
CA ALA A 492 10.50 9.01 3.66
C ALA A 492 10.56 10.52 3.99
N CYS A 493 10.46 11.37 2.97
CA CYS A 493 10.39 12.83 3.10
C CYS A 493 8.95 13.38 3.06
N GLN A 494 7.92 12.54 3.21
CA GLN A 494 6.51 12.98 3.10
C GLN A 494 6.18 14.14 4.03
N THR A 495 6.63 14.10 5.30
CA THR A 495 6.37 15.17 6.27
C THR A 495 7.04 16.49 5.90
N TRP A 496 8.21 16.45 5.25
CA TRP A 496 8.92 17.63 4.74
C TRP A 496 8.28 18.19 3.48
N LEU A 497 7.71 17.32 2.64
CA LEU A 497 7.06 17.70 1.38
C LEU A 497 5.61 18.19 1.61
N ALA A 498 4.95 17.67 2.64
CA ALA A 498 3.67 18.15 3.13
C ALA A 498 3.88 19.45 3.93
N TRP A 499 4.20 20.54 3.21
CA TRP A 499 4.36 21.86 3.79
C TRP A 499 3.07 22.26 4.53
N PRO A 500 3.11 22.76 5.79
CA PRO A 500 1.91 23.05 6.56
C PRO A 500 1.02 24.06 5.84
N TRP A 501 -0.11 23.58 5.30
CA TRP A 501 -1.12 24.42 4.68
C TRP A 501 -2.25 24.62 5.69
N ALA A 502 -2.21 25.77 6.39
CA ALA A 502 -3.21 26.13 7.39
C ALA A 502 -4.66 26.01 6.87
N VAL A 503 -4.88 26.22 5.56
CA VAL A 503 -6.19 26.04 4.91
C VAL A 503 -6.65 24.59 4.93
N ILE A 504 -5.74 23.64 4.63
CA ILE A 504 -6.04 22.20 4.66
C ILE A 504 -6.23 21.74 6.10
N ASP A 505 -5.40 22.21 7.02
CA ASP A 505 -5.54 21.90 8.44
C ASP A 505 -6.88 22.42 8.99
N GLY A 506 -7.27 23.66 8.64
CA GLY A 506 -8.58 24.21 9.00
C GLY A 506 -9.75 23.48 8.33
N LEU A 507 -9.55 22.87 7.16
CA LEU A 507 -10.56 22.01 6.53
C LEU A 507 -10.69 20.66 7.25
N VAL A 508 -9.56 19.99 7.54
CA VAL A 508 -9.54 18.73 8.29
C VAL A 508 -10.10 18.92 9.69
N ALA A 509 -9.76 20.03 10.36
CA ALA A 509 -10.31 20.37 11.67
C ALA A 509 -11.83 20.56 11.63
N ARG A 510 -12.35 21.30 10.64
CA ARG A 510 -13.80 21.44 10.43
C ARG A 510 -14.47 20.10 10.13
N MET A 511 -13.84 19.25 9.32
CA MET A 511 -14.35 17.91 9.04
C MET A 511 -14.36 17.02 10.28
N TYR A 512 -13.31 17.09 11.09
CA TYR A 512 -13.24 16.37 12.36
C TYR A 512 -14.35 16.85 13.29
N VAL A 513 -14.46 18.17 13.52
CA VAL A 513 -15.49 18.77 14.36
C VAL A 513 -16.89 18.46 13.84
N GLN A 514 -17.13 18.52 12.53
CA GLN A 514 -18.42 18.15 11.95
C GLN A 514 -18.72 16.66 12.13
N ASN A 515 -17.74 15.77 11.93
CA ASN A 515 -17.93 14.34 12.14
C ASN A 515 -18.26 14.05 13.61
N GLN A 516 -17.59 14.74 14.53
CA GLN A 516 -17.82 14.62 15.97
C GLN A 516 -19.17 15.21 16.42
N LEU A 517 -19.45 16.47 16.03
CA LEU A 517 -20.69 17.16 16.37
C LEU A 517 -21.92 16.54 15.71
N HIS A 518 -21.79 15.98 14.50
CA HIS A 518 -22.92 15.30 13.85
C HIS A 518 -23.23 13.96 14.54
N ASN A 519 -22.20 13.28 15.05
CA ASN A 519 -22.37 12.09 15.89
C ASN A 519 -22.99 12.41 17.26
N THR A 520 -22.86 13.64 17.78
CA THR A 520 -23.43 14.02 19.09
C THR A 520 -24.77 14.78 19.01
N CYS A 521 -24.95 15.71 18.06
CA CYS A 521 -26.10 16.65 18.08
C CYS A 521 -27.33 16.20 17.29
N VAL A 522 -27.19 15.50 16.15
CA VAL A 522 -28.35 15.16 15.29
C VAL A 522 -29.15 13.96 15.83
N LEU A 523 -28.60 13.25 16.81
CA LEU A 523 -29.26 12.14 17.50
C LEU A 523 -30.28 12.59 18.54
N ALA A 524 -30.20 13.84 19.04
CA ALA A 524 -31.14 14.37 20.03
C ALA A 524 -32.46 14.87 19.41
N GLU A 525 -32.53 15.11 18.10
CA GLU A 525 -33.73 15.68 17.46
C GLU A 525 -34.49 14.68 16.54
N TYR A 526 -33.88 13.52 16.23
CA TYR A 526 -34.45 12.50 15.31
C TYR A 526 -34.35 11.06 15.86
N SER A 527 -34.52 10.90 17.16
CA SER A 527 -34.30 9.69 17.97
C SER A 527 -35.12 8.44 17.63
N SER A 528 -35.98 8.42 16.60
CA SER A 528 -36.85 7.26 16.37
C SER A 528 -36.50 6.36 15.18
N ARG A 529 -35.62 6.74 14.22
CA ARG A 529 -35.53 5.93 12.97
C ARG A 529 -34.22 5.60 12.29
N LEU A 530 -33.03 6.12 12.64
CA LEU A 530 -31.79 5.52 12.09
C LEU A 530 -30.58 5.71 13.02
N PRO A 531 -29.67 4.72 13.11
CA PRO A 531 -28.41 4.84 13.83
C PRO A 531 -27.56 6.00 13.28
N PRO A 532 -26.52 6.46 14.01
CA PRO A 532 -25.54 7.45 13.56
C PRO A 532 -24.75 6.89 12.37
N SER A 533 -25.38 6.94 11.20
CA SER A 533 -24.89 6.35 9.97
C SER A 533 -25.11 7.29 8.80
N ARG A 534 -25.50 8.55 9.03
CA ARG A 534 -25.45 9.55 7.98
C ARG A 534 -23.97 9.77 7.68
N SER A 535 -23.53 9.09 6.62
CA SER A 535 -22.30 9.38 5.90
C SER A 535 -22.06 10.88 5.90
N ASN A 536 -20.81 11.33 6.04
CA ASN A 536 -20.37 12.70 5.74
C ASN A 536 -21.36 13.32 4.77
N GLY A 537 -22.20 14.24 5.28
CA GLY A 537 -23.43 14.62 4.56
C GLY A 537 -23.13 15.01 3.12
N PRO A 538 -24.13 15.06 2.22
CA PRO A 538 -23.93 15.50 0.84
C PRO A 538 -23.17 16.85 0.71
N ALA A 539 -23.13 17.67 1.76
CA ALA A 539 -22.32 18.89 1.87
C ALA A 539 -20.80 18.64 1.89
N LEU A 540 -20.33 17.51 2.44
CA LEU A 540 -18.95 17.00 2.30
C LEU A 540 -18.83 16.15 1.03
N SER A 541 -19.44 16.67 -0.04
CA SER A 541 -19.39 16.19 -1.41
C SER A 541 -17.99 15.74 -1.82
N LEU A 542 -17.93 14.83 -2.80
CA LEU A 542 -16.68 14.33 -3.40
C LEU A 542 -15.61 15.43 -3.59
N GLY A 543 -16.00 16.68 -3.88
CA GLY A 543 -15.11 17.80 -4.08
C GLY A 543 -14.25 18.20 -2.87
N ALA A 544 -14.79 18.17 -1.65
CA ALA A 544 -14.09 18.72 -0.47
C ALA A 544 -12.93 17.83 0.02
N MET A 545 -12.96 16.52 -0.26
CA MET A 545 -11.90 15.61 0.14
C MET A 545 -10.68 15.63 -0.79
N TRP A 546 -10.85 15.96 -2.07
CA TRP A 546 -9.75 15.93 -3.04
C TRP A 546 -8.59 16.87 -2.70
N PRO A 547 -8.79 18.10 -2.18
CA PRO A 547 -7.70 18.93 -1.69
C PRO A 547 -6.84 18.23 -0.62
N ILE A 548 -7.47 17.49 0.31
CA ILE A 548 -6.76 16.74 1.36
C ILE A 548 -5.98 15.57 0.75
N VAL A 549 -6.59 14.85 -0.19
CA VAL A 549 -5.92 13.75 -0.92
C VAL A 549 -4.74 14.26 -1.75
N LEU A 550 -4.92 15.34 -2.50
CA LEU A 550 -3.85 15.94 -3.30
C LEU A 550 -2.72 16.45 -2.42
N TYR A 551 -3.05 17.07 -1.28
CA TYR A 551 -2.10 17.52 -0.28
C TYR A 551 -1.29 16.35 0.30
N ASP A 552 -1.97 15.28 0.72
CA ASP A 552 -1.32 14.11 1.31
C ASP A 552 -0.47 13.32 0.28
N LEU A 553 -0.89 13.29 -0.99
CA LEU A 553 -0.18 12.65 -2.09
C LEU A 553 0.85 13.56 -2.78
N THR A 554 1.13 14.76 -2.26
CA THR A 554 2.13 15.68 -2.84
C THR A 554 3.47 15.01 -3.06
N TRP A 555 3.95 14.22 -2.10
CA TRP A 555 5.21 13.48 -2.20
C TRP A 555 5.23 12.50 -3.39
N TRP A 556 4.10 11.85 -3.67
CA TRP A 556 3.96 10.92 -4.78
C TRP A 556 3.98 11.67 -6.13
N PHE A 557 3.28 12.80 -6.21
CA PHE A 557 3.34 13.67 -7.39
C PHE A 557 4.76 14.20 -7.63
N VAL A 558 5.49 14.58 -6.58
CA VAL A 558 6.90 14.99 -6.66
C VAL A 558 7.80 13.84 -7.15
N ALA A 559 7.56 12.61 -6.69
CA ALA A 559 8.28 11.43 -7.18
C ALA A 559 8.02 11.21 -8.68
N CYS A 560 6.76 11.22 -9.11
CA CYS A 560 6.38 11.08 -10.52
C CYS A 560 6.97 12.20 -11.39
N LEU A 561 6.86 13.45 -10.94
CA LEU A 561 7.38 14.62 -11.66
C LEU A 561 8.90 14.60 -11.78
N SER A 562 9.62 14.32 -10.68
CA SER A 562 11.09 14.26 -10.68
C SER A 562 11.61 13.18 -11.62
N LEU A 563 10.98 12.00 -11.62
CA LEU A 563 11.28 10.93 -12.55
C LEU A 563 10.96 11.33 -13.99
N THR A 564 9.79 11.89 -14.28
CA THR A 564 9.45 12.37 -15.63
C THR A 564 10.47 13.40 -16.15
N LEU A 565 10.86 14.38 -15.32
CA LEU A 565 11.88 15.38 -15.68
C LEU A 565 13.24 14.73 -15.94
N TYR A 566 13.63 13.74 -15.14
CA TYR A 566 14.84 12.97 -15.37
C TYR A 566 14.84 12.27 -16.73
N ILE A 567 13.72 11.65 -17.12
CA ILE A 567 13.56 10.98 -18.43
C ILE A 567 13.65 11.96 -19.58
N VAL A 568 12.91 13.07 -19.49
CA VAL A 568 12.89 14.09 -20.53
C VAL A 568 14.29 14.68 -20.71
N ARG A 569 15.00 14.98 -19.62
CA ARG A 569 16.41 15.43 -19.68
C ARG A 569 17.32 14.37 -20.30
N ALA A 570 17.19 13.10 -19.93
CA ALA A 570 17.96 12.01 -20.54
C ALA A 570 17.67 11.90 -22.05
N CYS A 571 16.40 12.03 -22.46
CA CYS A 571 15.97 12.01 -23.85
C CYS A 571 16.57 13.19 -24.64
N MET A 572 16.49 14.40 -24.09
CA MET A 572 17.10 15.59 -24.69
C MET A 572 18.62 15.44 -24.80
N TYR A 573 19.28 14.90 -23.78
CA TYR A 573 20.72 14.67 -23.80
C TYR A 573 21.13 13.66 -24.87
N VAL A 574 20.43 12.52 -24.98
CA VAL A 574 20.67 11.50 -26.02
C VAL A 574 20.42 12.09 -27.41
N SER A 575 19.31 12.83 -27.57
CA SER A 575 18.96 13.48 -28.83
C SER A 575 19.98 14.53 -29.25
N ASN A 576 20.44 15.37 -28.33
CA ASN A 576 21.47 16.38 -28.59
C ASN A 576 22.82 15.72 -28.92
N THR A 577 23.18 14.66 -28.20
CA THR A 577 24.42 13.91 -28.48
C THR A 577 24.34 13.25 -29.86
N ALA A 578 23.20 12.68 -30.22
CA ALA A 578 22.96 12.12 -31.55
C ALA A 578 23.04 13.21 -32.63
N ARG A 579 22.42 14.38 -32.43
CA ARG A 579 22.53 15.51 -33.36
C ARG A 579 23.97 16.01 -33.51
N ILE A 580 24.73 16.12 -32.42
CA ILE A 580 26.14 16.53 -32.46
C ILE A 580 26.99 15.48 -33.18
N LEU A 581 26.73 14.19 -32.97
CA LEU A 581 27.42 13.10 -33.67
C LEU A 581 27.07 13.08 -35.16
N VAL A 582 25.81 13.29 -35.53
CA VAL A 582 25.39 13.40 -36.94
C VAL A 582 25.98 14.66 -37.57
N SER A 583 25.92 15.82 -36.91
CA SER A 583 26.52 17.07 -37.40
C SER A 583 28.03 16.97 -37.58
N ARG A 584 28.75 16.35 -36.62
CA ARG A 584 30.19 16.06 -36.74
C ARG A 584 30.48 15.01 -37.81
N SER A 585 29.62 14.00 -37.94
CA SER A 585 29.70 12.99 -38.99
C SER A 585 29.58 13.67 -40.35
N ASP A 586 28.61 14.56 -40.57
CA ASP A 586 28.41 15.26 -41.84
C ASP A 586 29.59 16.19 -42.16
N HIS A 587 30.15 16.90 -41.18
CA HIS A 587 31.34 17.72 -41.40
C HIS A 587 32.61 16.89 -41.68
N CYS A 588 32.83 15.77 -40.98
CA CYS A 588 33.97 14.88 -41.27
C CYS A 588 33.75 14.03 -42.53
N HIS A 589 32.52 13.65 -42.86
CA HIS A 589 32.21 12.86 -44.06
C HIS A 589 32.29 13.72 -45.31
N VAL A 590 31.72 14.92 -45.33
CA VAL A 590 31.86 15.81 -46.50
C VAL A 590 33.33 16.20 -46.68
N HIS A 591 34.07 16.47 -45.61
CA HIS A 591 35.49 16.80 -45.74
C HIS A 591 36.34 15.60 -46.17
N ASN A 592 36.13 14.40 -45.62
CA ASN A 592 36.86 13.19 -46.01
C ASN A 592 36.45 12.68 -47.39
N ILE A 593 35.17 12.78 -47.78
CA ILE A 593 34.69 12.45 -49.13
C ILE A 593 35.24 13.47 -50.13
N ALA A 594 35.26 14.77 -49.82
CA ALA A 594 35.90 15.78 -50.68
C ALA A 594 37.42 15.61 -50.77
N ARG A 595 38.09 15.10 -49.73
CA ARG A 595 39.52 14.75 -49.75
C ARG A 595 39.77 13.47 -50.54
N LEU A 596 38.88 12.49 -50.42
CA LEU A 596 38.94 11.23 -51.18
C LEU A 596 38.65 11.48 -52.65
N ILE A 597 37.64 12.30 -52.99
CA ILE A 597 37.36 12.75 -54.35
C ILE A 597 38.53 13.57 -54.88
N ARG A 598 39.13 14.49 -54.11
CA ARG A 598 40.35 15.19 -54.56
C ARG A 598 41.54 14.26 -54.77
N MET A 599 41.71 13.22 -53.94
CA MET A 599 42.77 12.22 -54.13
C MET A 599 42.49 11.31 -55.32
N VAL A 600 41.25 10.86 -55.51
CA VAL A 600 40.82 10.00 -56.62
C VAL A 600 40.87 10.77 -57.92
N VAL A 601 40.44 12.04 -57.95
CA VAL A 601 40.57 12.94 -59.11
C VAL A 601 42.03 13.21 -59.40
N LYS A 602 42.89 13.51 -58.40
CA LYS A 602 44.34 13.61 -58.62
C LYS A 602 44.98 12.32 -59.11
N TRP A 603 44.48 11.16 -58.67
CA TRP A 603 45.01 9.86 -59.07
C TRP A 603 44.55 9.49 -60.50
N TYR A 604 43.32 9.81 -60.86
CA TYR A 604 42.77 9.59 -62.19
C TYR A 604 43.36 10.55 -63.23
N THR A 605 43.60 11.81 -62.87
CA THR A 605 44.23 12.77 -63.80
C THR A 605 45.71 12.50 -64.02
N HIS A 606 46.38 11.76 -63.11
CA HIS A 606 47.80 11.43 -63.26
C HIS A 606 48.08 10.10 -63.97
N LYS A 607 47.04 9.35 -64.39
CA LYS A 607 47.19 8.00 -64.96
C LYS A 607 46.79 7.85 -66.44
N ILE A 608 46.52 8.95 -67.14
CA ILE A 608 46.34 8.92 -68.60
C ILE A 608 47.60 9.50 -69.27
N GLN A 609 48.67 8.74 -69.24
CA GLN A 609 49.75 8.82 -70.22
C GLN A 609 50.16 7.38 -70.55
N PRO A 610 50.03 6.93 -71.80
CA PRO A 610 50.46 5.60 -72.20
C PRO A 610 51.93 5.66 -72.65
N SER A 611 52.77 4.80 -72.09
CA SER A 611 53.95 4.33 -72.81
C SER A 611 54.39 2.94 -72.35
N PRO A 612 55.06 2.19 -73.25
CA PRO A 612 54.92 0.75 -73.34
C PRO A 612 56.12 -0.03 -72.78
N SER A 613 55.87 -1.33 -72.64
CA SER A 613 56.81 -2.45 -72.79
C SER A 613 57.89 -2.72 -71.73
N SER A 614 57.92 -4.01 -71.39
CA SER A 614 59.07 -4.85 -71.02
C SER A 614 59.49 -5.02 -69.54
N SER A 615 59.34 -6.29 -69.11
CA SER A 615 60.30 -7.05 -68.28
C SER A 615 60.33 -6.80 -66.75
N PRO A 616 60.96 -7.68 -65.94
CA PRO A 616 60.27 -8.42 -64.88
C PRO A 616 60.77 -8.14 -63.45
N GLN A 617 59.97 -8.63 -62.49
CA GLN A 617 60.34 -9.00 -61.11
C GLN A 617 61.14 -8.02 -60.25
N ARG A 618 60.47 -7.51 -59.21
CA ARG A 618 61.05 -7.37 -57.86
C ARG A 618 59.95 -7.42 -56.79
N PRO A 619 60.13 -8.15 -55.68
CA PRO A 619 59.11 -8.23 -54.64
C PRO A 619 59.22 -7.00 -53.72
N PRO A 620 58.13 -6.26 -53.43
CA PRO A 620 58.19 -5.25 -52.40
C PRO A 620 57.92 -5.89 -51.04
N SER A 621 59.02 -5.91 -50.28
CA SER A 621 59.16 -5.80 -48.83
C SER A 621 57.93 -5.42 -47.99
N ARG A 622 57.90 -6.04 -46.80
CA ARG A 622 57.14 -5.71 -45.58
C ARG A 622 56.85 -4.21 -45.42
N ALA A 623 55.66 -3.78 -45.84
CA ALA A 623 55.08 -2.50 -45.44
C ALA A 623 54.00 -2.74 -44.37
N LYS A 624 54.19 -2.10 -43.21
CA LYS A 624 53.32 -2.05 -42.03
C LYS A 624 51.83 -2.11 -42.41
N GLN A 625 51.18 -3.21 -42.02
CA GLN A 625 49.74 -3.39 -42.02
C GLN A 625 49.13 -2.43 -40.99
N ARG A 626 48.93 -1.16 -41.39
CA ARG A 626 48.09 -0.23 -40.66
C ARG A 626 46.71 -0.85 -40.56
N ARG A 627 46.22 -0.97 -39.31
CA ARG A 627 44.85 -1.38 -38.99
C ARG A 627 43.88 -0.60 -39.87
N ASN A 628 43.21 -1.29 -40.77
CA ASN A 628 41.99 -0.77 -41.39
C ASN A 628 41.00 -0.58 -40.25
N ALA A 629 40.83 0.68 -39.83
CA ALA A 629 39.61 1.07 -39.15
C ALA A 629 38.47 0.65 -40.07
N VAL A 630 37.48 -0.07 -39.51
CA VAL A 630 36.21 -0.40 -40.16
C VAL A 630 35.81 0.83 -40.96
N THR A 631 35.81 0.70 -42.28
CA THR A 631 35.53 1.85 -43.13
C THR A 631 34.09 2.27 -42.85
N PRO A 632 33.77 3.57 -42.80
CA PRO A 632 32.40 4.04 -42.57
C PRO A 632 31.37 3.40 -43.51
N TRP A 633 31.81 2.95 -44.69
CA TRP A 633 31.03 2.19 -45.65
C TRP A 633 30.53 0.83 -45.12
N GLU A 634 31.33 0.09 -44.34
CA GLU A 634 30.87 -1.16 -43.72
C GLU A 634 29.82 -0.89 -42.64
N LEU A 635 29.95 0.20 -41.89
CA LEU A 635 28.95 0.60 -40.89
C LEU A 635 27.62 1.00 -41.54
N VAL A 636 27.66 1.73 -42.66
CA VAL A 636 26.49 2.12 -43.45
C VAL A 636 25.83 0.90 -44.08
N ASN A 637 26.61 -0.03 -44.64
CA ASN A 637 26.07 -1.29 -45.15
C ASN A 637 25.45 -2.12 -44.03
N THR A 638 26.06 -2.16 -42.84
CA THR A 638 25.49 -2.87 -41.68
C THR A 638 24.18 -2.25 -41.22
N ALA A 639 24.09 -0.91 -41.20
CA ALA A 639 22.86 -0.18 -40.85
C ALA A 639 21.75 -0.37 -41.90
N HIS A 640 22.09 -0.32 -43.19
CA HIS A 640 21.15 -0.56 -44.27
C HIS A 640 20.68 -2.03 -44.31
N GLN A 641 21.58 -2.98 -44.08
CA GLN A 641 21.26 -4.40 -43.92
C GLN A 641 20.39 -4.64 -42.67
N LEU A 642 20.64 -3.92 -41.57
CA LEU A 642 19.77 -3.94 -40.38
C LEU A 642 18.37 -3.41 -40.70
N GLN A 643 18.25 -2.34 -41.49
CA GLN A 643 16.96 -1.76 -41.86
C GLN A 643 16.19 -2.65 -42.85
N LEU A 644 16.89 -3.30 -43.79
CA LEU A 644 16.32 -4.30 -44.72
C LEU A 644 15.94 -5.60 -44.02
N ALA A 645 16.76 -6.09 -43.08
CA ALA A 645 16.45 -7.26 -42.27
C ALA A 645 15.27 -6.95 -41.33
N TRP A 646 15.24 -5.75 -40.74
CA TRP A 646 14.12 -5.29 -39.94
C TRP A 646 12.83 -5.22 -40.77
N SER A 647 12.87 -4.70 -42.00
CA SER A 647 11.71 -4.65 -42.89
C SER A 647 11.28 -6.03 -43.42
N ALA A 648 12.20 -7.00 -43.51
CA ALA A 648 11.94 -8.37 -43.94
C ALA A 648 11.30 -9.27 -42.85
N LEU A 649 11.45 -8.93 -41.57
CA LEU A 649 10.77 -9.65 -40.49
C LEU A 649 9.26 -9.43 -40.60
N THR A 650 8.47 -10.50 -40.61
CA THR A 650 7.01 -10.39 -40.71
C THR A 650 6.45 -9.56 -39.55
N PRO A 651 5.40 -8.74 -39.76
CA PRO A 651 4.77 -7.98 -38.69
C PRO A 651 4.39 -8.86 -37.50
N ALA A 652 3.95 -10.10 -37.75
CA ALA A 652 3.66 -11.09 -36.72
C ALA A 652 4.90 -11.54 -35.93
N PHE A 653 6.05 -11.76 -36.57
CA PHE A 653 7.30 -12.05 -35.86
C PHE A 653 7.74 -10.83 -35.04
N ARG A 654 7.56 -9.61 -35.59
CA ARG A 654 7.88 -8.38 -34.86
C ARG A 654 6.99 -8.20 -33.64
N THR A 655 5.69 -8.41 -33.74
CA THR A 655 4.78 -8.31 -32.58
C THR A 655 5.00 -9.43 -31.57
N THR A 656 5.37 -10.63 -32.00
CA THR A 656 5.47 -11.82 -31.13
C THR A 656 6.82 -11.96 -30.43
N PHE A 657 7.92 -11.56 -31.10
CA PHE A 657 9.30 -11.72 -30.61
C PHE A 657 10.05 -10.40 -30.42
N LEU A 658 9.63 -9.32 -31.09
CA LEU A 658 10.35 -8.05 -31.13
C LEU A 658 9.45 -6.86 -30.80
N SER A 659 8.48 -7.08 -29.89
CA SER A 659 7.76 -5.96 -29.25
C SER A 659 8.82 -4.91 -28.93
N PRO A 660 8.65 -3.65 -29.37
CA PRO A 660 9.62 -2.61 -29.08
C PRO A 660 9.51 -2.31 -27.59
N GLU A 661 10.08 -3.17 -26.77
CA GLU A 661 10.25 -3.00 -25.34
C GLU A 661 11.36 -1.96 -25.11
N ARG A 662 11.11 -0.76 -25.63
CA ARG A 662 11.75 0.47 -25.19
C ARG A 662 10.94 0.91 -23.97
N GLY A 663 11.54 0.83 -22.79
CA GLY A 663 10.91 1.01 -21.48
C GLY A 663 11.99 1.04 -20.39
N LEU A 664 11.70 0.61 -19.16
CA LEU A 664 12.63 0.69 -18.00
C LEU A 664 13.91 -0.20 -18.07
N LEU A 665 14.46 -0.51 -19.25
CA LEU A 665 15.48 -1.55 -19.41
C LEU A 665 16.63 -1.18 -20.32
N GLU A 666 17.85 -1.32 -19.81
CA GLU A 666 19.09 -1.17 -20.57
C GLU A 666 19.01 -1.95 -21.90
N HIS A 667 19.31 -1.28 -23.02
CA HIS A 667 19.23 -1.85 -24.36
C HIS A 667 20.01 -3.17 -24.42
N VAL A 668 19.31 -4.28 -24.55
CA VAL A 668 19.94 -5.58 -24.83
C VAL A 668 20.39 -5.53 -26.28
N GLU A 669 21.65 -5.86 -26.56
CA GLU A 669 22.10 -6.14 -27.92
C GLU A 669 21.33 -7.38 -28.39
N THR A 670 20.21 -7.15 -29.06
CA THR A 670 19.19 -8.16 -29.33
C THR A 670 19.62 -9.14 -30.41
N PHE A 671 20.52 -8.70 -31.28
CA PHE A 671 21.00 -9.45 -32.43
C PHE A 671 22.51 -9.46 -32.46
N VAL A 672 23.07 -10.67 -32.52
CA VAL A 672 24.45 -10.86 -32.95
C VAL A 672 24.37 -11.45 -34.34
N TRP A 673 24.81 -10.71 -35.36
CA TRP A 673 24.94 -11.28 -36.70
C TRP A 673 26.06 -12.31 -36.68
N SER A 674 25.73 -13.55 -37.07
CA SER A 674 26.76 -14.57 -37.29
C SER A 674 27.41 -14.29 -38.64
N PRO A 675 28.72 -14.03 -38.69
CA PRO A 675 29.40 -13.73 -39.97
C PRO A 675 29.38 -14.92 -40.94
N THR A 676 29.20 -16.14 -40.43
CA THR A 676 29.11 -17.36 -41.24
C THR A 676 28.15 -18.36 -40.58
N PRO A 677 27.12 -18.86 -41.28
CA PRO A 677 26.60 -18.41 -42.58
C PRO A 677 25.82 -17.08 -42.49
N PRO A 678 25.85 -16.22 -43.53
CA PRO A 678 25.30 -14.85 -43.54
C PRO A 678 23.76 -14.75 -43.53
N HIS A 679 23.07 -15.82 -43.17
CA HIS A 679 21.60 -15.90 -43.18
C HIS A 679 21.03 -16.34 -41.84
N LEU A 680 21.78 -16.27 -40.74
CA LEU A 680 21.27 -16.64 -39.42
C LEU A 680 21.30 -15.45 -38.47
N LEU A 681 20.10 -15.01 -38.09
CA LEU A 681 19.89 -14.00 -37.07
C LEU A 681 19.97 -14.69 -35.70
N LEU A 682 21.04 -14.44 -34.96
CA LEU A 682 21.25 -15.08 -33.67
C LEU A 682 20.57 -14.23 -32.58
N LEU A 683 19.45 -14.72 -32.06
CA LEU A 683 18.79 -14.16 -30.90
C LEU A 683 19.59 -14.53 -29.66
N ASN A 684 20.07 -13.50 -28.97
CA ASN A 684 20.68 -13.67 -27.67
C ASN A 684 19.64 -14.26 -26.71
N GLY A 685 20.05 -15.23 -25.88
CA GLY A 685 19.15 -15.79 -24.88
C GLY A 685 18.59 -14.71 -23.93
N SER A 686 19.35 -13.64 -23.65
CA SER A 686 18.82 -12.51 -22.86
C SER A 686 17.63 -11.84 -23.54
N SER A 687 17.61 -11.75 -24.88
CA SER A 687 16.50 -11.20 -25.66
C SER A 687 15.28 -12.12 -25.62
N LEU A 688 15.49 -13.43 -25.74
CA LEU A 688 14.42 -14.42 -25.61
C LEU A 688 13.75 -14.33 -24.23
N TRP A 689 14.57 -14.23 -23.19
CA TRP A 689 14.09 -14.04 -21.83
C TRP A 689 13.29 -12.75 -21.67
N CYS A 690 13.79 -11.62 -22.20
CA CYS A 690 13.04 -10.36 -22.15
C CYS A 690 11.71 -10.44 -22.89
N ALA A 691 11.68 -11.15 -24.03
CA ALA A 691 10.46 -11.46 -24.77
C ALA A 691 9.52 -12.46 -24.05
N GLY A 692 9.88 -12.92 -22.84
CA GLY A 692 9.07 -13.82 -22.04
C GLY A 692 9.13 -15.28 -22.48
N TRP A 693 10.22 -15.71 -23.14
CA TRP A 693 10.44 -17.08 -23.58
C TRP A 693 11.58 -17.75 -22.80
N VAL A 694 11.40 -19.02 -22.46
CA VAL A 694 12.42 -19.87 -21.84
C VAL A 694 12.57 -21.13 -22.65
N ARG A 695 13.80 -21.63 -22.78
CA ARG A 695 14.04 -22.91 -23.43
C ARG A 695 13.74 -24.03 -22.44
N LEU A 696 12.74 -24.82 -22.79
CA LEU A 696 12.37 -26.06 -22.16
C LEU A 696 13.04 -27.19 -22.94
N ASN A 697 13.90 -27.97 -22.28
CA ASN A 697 14.78 -28.95 -22.92
C ASN A 697 15.69 -28.34 -24.01
N ARG A 698 16.20 -29.19 -24.90
CA ARG A 698 16.98 -28.76 -26.07
C ARG A 698 16.08 -28.36 -27.25
N CYS A 699 14.80 -28.70 -27.25
CA CYS A 699 14.00 -28.67 -28.47
C CYS A 699 12.76 -27.77 -28.41
N THR A 700 12.45 -27.09 -27.31
CA THR A 700 11.20 -26.32 -27.22
C THR A 700 11.41 -24.98 -26.50
N LEU A 701 10.82 -23.90 -27.01
CA LEU A 701 10.69 -22.63 -26.31
C LEU A 701 9.27 -22.52 -25.80
N VAL A 702 9.12 -22.24 -24.50
CA VAL A 702 7.82 -22.04 -23.88
C VAL A 702 7.77 -20.65 -23.28
N ARG A 703 6.61 -20.01 -23.36
CA ARG A 703 6.38 -18.73 -22.71
C ARG A 703 6.46 -18.89 -21.19
N VAL A 704 7.13 -17.96 -20.50
CA VAL A 704 7.27 -17.98 -19.03
C VAL A 704 5.90 -18.09 -18.36
N HIS A 705 4.90 -17.35 -18.87
CA HIS A 705 3.53 -17.38 -18.33
C HIS A 705 2.79 -18.70 -18.58
N SER A 706 3.29 -19.55 -19.47
CA SER A 706 2.73 -20.87 -19.74
C SER A 706 3.27 -21.95 -18.80
N LEU A 707 4.36 -21.67 -18.07
CA LEU A 707 5.00 -22.64 -17.18
C LEU A 707 4.10 -23.10 -16.01
N PRO A 708 3.30 -22.25 -15.34
CA PRO A 708 2.38 -22.71 -14.30
C PRO A 708 1.35 -23.70 -14.84
N TYR A 709 0.79 -23.44 -16.02
CA TYR A 709 -0.14 -24.36 -16.67
C TYR A 709 0.55 -25.68 -17.05
N LEU A 710 1.81 -25.61 -17.45
CA LEU A 710 2.62 -26.79 -17.77
C LEU A 710 2.88 -27.64 -16.52
N VAL A 711 3.21 -26.99 -15.41
CA VAL A 711 3.38 -27.62 -14.10
C VAL A 711 2.06 -28.25 -13.67
N CYS A 712 0.93 -27.54 -13.75
CA CYS A 712 -0.38 -28.09 -13.40
C CYS A 712 -0.71 -29.32 -14.25
N ASN A 713 -0.52 -29.25 -15.57
CA ASN A 713 -0.74 -30.40 -16.43
C ASN A 713 0.14 -31.60 -16.00
N LEU A 714 1.43 -31.35 -15.70
CA LEU A 714 2.37 -32.38 -15.25
C LEU A 714 2.06 -32.98 -13.87
N VAL A 715 1.62 -32.16 -12.90
CA VAL A 715 1.17 -32.62 -11.58
C VAL A 715 -0.04 -33.52 -11.74
N CYS A 716 -1.04 -33.04 -12.49
CA CYS A 716 -2.31 -33.75 -12.66
C CYS A 716 -2.21 -34.92 -13.65
N ARG A 717 -1.12 -35.01 -14.42
CA ARG A 717 -0.95 -35.93 -15.56
C ARG A 717 -2.11 -35.82 -16.56
N THR A 718 -2.62 -34.61 -16.76
CA THR A 718 -3.76 -34.31 -17.64
C THR A 718 -3.50 -33.04 -18.44
N ALA A 719 -3.98 -32.98 -19.68
CA ALA A 719 -3.85 -31.81 -20.54
C ALA A 719 -4.98 -30.80 -20.31
N TRP A 720 -5.12 -30.29 -19.08
CA TRP A 720 -6.15 -29.29 -18.75
C TRP A 720 -5.98 -27.98 -19.54
N PHE A 721 -4.73 -27.62 -19.83
CA PHE A 721 -4.39 -26.42 -20.58
C PHE A 721 -3.61 -26.77 -21.85
N SER A 722 -4.03 -26.24 -23.00
CA SER A 722 -3.24 -26.33 -24.24
C SER A 722 -2.09 -25.32 -24.19
N ILE A 723 -0.86 -25.83 -24.24
CA ILE A 723 0.35 -25.00 -24.13
C ILE A 723 1.06 -25.02 -25.46
N VAL A 724 1.14 -23.86 -26.11
CA VAL A 724 1.84 -23.71 -27.39
C VAL A 724 3.30 -23.35 -27.11
N GLY A 725 4.21 -24.17 -27.61
CA GLY A 725 5.65 -23.96 -27.59
C GLY A 725 6.20 -23.79 -29.00
N ALA A 726 7.35 -23.13 -29.11
CA ALA A 726 8.06 -23.01 -30.38
C ALA A 726 9.13 -24.10 -30.46
N LYS A 727 9.02 -25.02 -31.41
CA LYS A 727 9.95 -26.14 -31.60
C LYS A 727 11.28 -25.63 -32.16
N ILE A 728 12.38 -26.14 -31.62
CA ILE A 728 13.75 -25.84 -32.01
C ILE A 728 14.40 -27.13 -32.51
N GLU A 729 14.83 -27.15 -33.77
CA GLU A 729 15.67 -28.21 -34.36
C GLU A 729 17.03 -27.63 -34.73
N ASP A 730 18.12 -28.24 -34.25
CA ASP A 730 19.51 -27.78 -34.47
C ASP A 730 19.78 -26.29 -34.14
N GLY A 731 19.08 -25.80 -33.12
CA GLY A 731 19.14 -24.39 -32.71
C GLY A 731 18.39 -23.43 -33.63
N ARG A 732 17.63 -23.95 -34.61
CA ARG A 732 16.73 -23.20 -35.50
C ARG A 732 15.29 -23.32 -35.06
N LEU A 733 14.53 -22.23 -35.20
CA LEU A 733 13.08 -22.26 -34.96
C LEU A 733 12.40 -22.99 -36.12
N ASP A 734 11.75 -24.11 -35.83
CA ASP A 734 11.11 -24.99 -36.81
C ASP A 734 9.62 -24.65 -37.00
N GLY A 735 8.88 -24.47 -35.89
CA GLY A 735 7.46 -24.11 -35.92
C GLY A 735 6.89 -23.84 -34.53
N MET A 736 5.60 -23.54 -34.45
CA MET A 736 4.83 -23.54 -33.20
C MET A 736 4.06 -24.85 -33.12
N ASP A 737 4.16 -25.56 -32.00
CA ASP A 737 3.45 -26.82 -31.77
C ASP A 737 2.91 -26.87 -30.34
N VAL A 738 1.89 -27.69 -30.10
CA VAL A 738 1.36 -27.94 -28.75
C VAL A 738 2.36 -28.83 -28.01
N VAL A 739 2.81 -28.40 -26.84
CA VAL A 739 3.72 -29.17 -25.99
C VAL A 739 2.96 -30.40 -25.49
N ARG A 740 3.34 -31.59 -25.99
CA ARG A 740 2.77 -32.87 -25.57
C ARG A 740 3.29 -33.25 -24.19
N LEU A 741 2.37 -33.62 -23.31
CA LEU A 741 2.70 -33.95 -21.93
C LEU A 741 3.44 -35.29 -21.82
N ASP A 742 3.12 -36.23 -22.72
CA ASP A 742 3.67 -37.59 -22.73
C ASP A 742 5.18 -37.62 -22.94
N ASP A 743 5.71 -36.62 -23.65
CA ASP A 743 7.13 -36.49 -23.96
C ASP A 743 7.92 -35.78 -22.84
N MET A 744 7.24 -35.39 -21.77
CA MET A 744 7.78 -34.48 -20.76
C MET A 744 7.89 -35.10 -19.37
N HIS A 745 9.10 -35.03 -18.80
CA HIS A 745 9.36 -35.50 -17.43
C HIS A 745 9.59 -34.33 -16.46
N TRP A 746 9.29 -34.52 -15.17
CA TRP A 746 9.46 -33.49 -14.13
C TRP A 746 10.86 -32.90 -14.05
N HIS A 747 11.92 -33.70 -14.23
CA HIS A 747 13.29 -33.22 -14.19
C HIS A 747 13.63 -32.26 -15.35
N GLN A 748 12.87 -32.30 -16.44
CA GLN A 748 13.06 -31.40 -17.59
C GLN A 748 12.65 -29.97 -17.28
N LEU A 749 11.68 -29.76 -16.38
CA LEU A 749 11.35 -28.42 -15.85
C LEU A 749 12.51 -27.82 -15.03
N LEU A 750 13.37 -28.65 -14.44
CA LEU A 750 14.55 -28.18 -13.72
C LEU A 750 15.71 -27.83 -14.66
N GLN A 751 15.62 -28.21 -15.94
CA GLN A 751 16.62 -27.93 -16.98
C GLN A 751 16.28 -26.70 -17.83
N LEU A 752 15.47 -25.77 -17.31
CA LEU A 752 15.16 -24.51 -17.98
C LEU A 752 16.46 -23.73 -18.24
N SER A 753 16.66 -23.34 -19.49
CA SER A 753 17.86 -22.64 -19.91
C SER A 753 17.56 -21.42 -20.77
N ILE A 754 18.46 -20.45 -20.70
CA ILE A 754 18.49 -19.31 -21.63
C ILE A 754 19.57 -19.62 -22.67
N GLY A 755 19.19 -20.36 -23.71
CA GLY A 755 20.06 -20.67 -24.85
C GLY A 755 19.99 -19.61 -25.95
N HIS A 756 21.05 -19.48 -26.73
CA HIS A 756 21.01 -18.72 -27.99
C HIS A 756 20.17 -19.47 -29.04
N LEU A 757 19.39 -18.72 -29.82
CA LEU A 757 18.58 -19.26 -30.91
C LEU A 757 19.06 -18.69 -32.25
N LYS A 758 19.23 -19.55 -33.26
CA LYS A 758 19.62 -19.16 -34.62
C LYS A 758 18.37 -19.11 -35.49
N VAL A 759 17.94 -17.93 -35.91
CA VAL A 759 16.77 -17.77 -36.78
C VAL A 759 17.20 -17.67 -38.25
N PRO A 760 16.76 -18.57 -39.14
CA PRO A 760 17.08 -18.49 -40.57
C PRO A 760 16.39 -17.30 -41.25
N HIS A 761 17.19 -16.51 -41.95
CA HIS A 761 16.80 -15.26 -42.64
C HIS A 761 15.96 -15.53 -43.90
N ALA A 762 16.10 -16.69 -44.54
CA ALA A 762 15.51 -17.00 -45.85
C ALA A 762 14.26 -17.92 -45.80
N GLY A 763 13.78 -18.32 -44.62
CA GLY A 763 12.82 -19.43 -44.49
C GLY A 763 11.51 -19.15 -43.79
N PHE A 764 11.25 -17.95 -43.27
CA PHE A 764 10.02 -17.63 -42.54
C PHE A 764 8.78 -17.46 -43.44
N ARG A 765 8.57 -18.36 -44.43
CA ARG A 765 7.33 -18.47 -45.20
C ARG A 765 6.24 -19.28 -44.50
N GLY A 766 6.58 -20.01 -43.42
CA GLY A 766 5.68 -20.95 -42.72
C GLY A 766 4.70 -20.33 -41.73
N LEU A 767 4.97 -19.16 -41.16
CA LEU A 767 4.03 -18.48 -40.25
C LEU A 767 3.03 -17.61 -41.04
N HIS A 768 2.27 -18.25 -41.94
CA HIS A 768 1.00 -17.69 -42.39
C HIS A 768 -0.02 -17.82 -41.24
N LEU A 769 0.18 -17.04 -40.18
CA LEU A 769 -0.82 -16.84 -39.12
C LEU A 769 -2.19 -16.44 -39.69
N ARG A 770 -2.26 -15.94 -40.93
CA ARG A 770 -3.52 -15.67 -41.62
C ARG A 770 -4.25 -16.94 -42.12
N LYS A 771 -3.53 -17.99 -42.50
CA LYS A 771 -4.12 -19.29 -42.90
C LYS A 771 -4.48 -20.12 -41.68
N ASP A 772 -3.64 -20.11 -40.65
CA ASP A 772 -3.91 -20.83 -39.40
C ASP A 772 -4.89 -20.09 -38.48
N ALA A 773 -4.91 -18.76 -38.48
CA ALA A 773 -6.01 -18.01 -37.87
C ALA A 773 -7.30 -18.25 -38.66
N ALA A 774 -7.31 -18.21 -40.00
CA ALA A 774 -8.53 -18.54 -40.75
C ALA A 774 -8.98 -20.00 -40.52
N ALA A 775 -8.04 -20.95 -40.35
CA ALA A 775 -8.36 -22.32 -39.97
C ALA A 775 -8.87 -22.40 -38.53
N ALA A 776 -8.27 -21.70 -37.57
CA ALA A 776 -8.73 -21.63 -36.18
C ALA A 776 -10.06 -20.89 -36.05
N THR A 777 -10.32 -19.83 -36.82
CA THR A 777 -11.60 -19.12 -36.90
C THR A 777 -12.65 -19.98 -37.59
N ARG A 778 -12.28 -20.80 -38.60
CA ARG A 778 -13.19 -21.82 -39.16
C ARG A 778 -13.49 -22.94 -38.18
N VAL A 779 -12.51 -23.41 -37.42
CA VAL A 779 -12.72 -24.42 -36.37
C VAL A 779 -13.58 -23.86 -35.26
N LEU A 780 -13.34 -22.63 -34.81
CA LEU A 780 -14.16 -21.94 -33.81
C LEU A 780 -15.58 -21.66 -34.34
N ALA A 781 -15.71 -21.22 -35.60
CA ALA A 781 -17.01 -21.04 -36.25
C ALA A 781 -17.76 -22.35 -36.44
N ASN A 782 -17.06 -23.46 -36.74
CA ASN A 782 -17.66 -24.79 -36.84
C ASN A 782 -18.06 -25.33 -35.46
N ILE A 783 -17.29 -25.05 -34.40
CA ILE A 783 -17.65 -25.41 -33.02
C ILE A 783 -18.87 -24.61 -32.57
N LEU A 784 -18.90 -23.31 -32.83
CA LEU A 784 -20.04 -22.44 -32.51
C LEU A 784 -21.28 -22.82 -33.33
N ALA A 785 -21.12 -23.11 -34.64
CA ALA A 785 -22.22 -23.57 -35.48
C ALA A 785 -22.74 -24.95 -35.05
N LYS A 786 -21.87 -25.83 -34.57
CA LYS A 786 -22.26 -27.13 -33.99
C LYS A 786 -22.97 -26.97 -32.65
N GLN A 787 -22.51 -26.08 -31.78
CA GLN A 787 -23.23 -25.75 -30.56
C GLN A 787 -24.61 -25.15 -30.84
N ASP A 788 -24.72 -24.30 -31.85
CA ASP A 788 -25.99 -23.69 -32.26
C ASP A 788 -26.93 -24.73 -32.92
N SER A 789 -26.40 -25.71 -33.66
CA SER A 789 -27.19 -26.84 -34.16
C SER A 789 -27.65 -27.77 -33.05
N ASP A 790 -26.80 -28.03 -32.05
CA ASP A 790 -27.10 -28.88 -30.89
C ASP A 790 -28.11 -28.21 -29.95
N LEU A 791 -28.08 -26.87 -29.83
CA LEU A 791 -29.07 -26.06 -29.12
C LEU A 791 -30.42 -26.07 -29.86
N LYS A 792 -30.43 -25.88 -31.18
CA LYS A 792 -31.66 -25.96 -31.99
C LYS A 792 -32.27 -27.36 -32.01
N THR A 793 -31.47 -28.42 -32.01
CA THR A 793 -31.99 -29.79 -31.87
C THR A 793 -32.56 -30.03 -30.47
N LYS A 794 -31.93 -29.50 -29.41
CA LYS A 794 -32.51 -29.52 -28.06
C LYS A 794 -33.83 -28.75 -27.96
N GLU A 795 -33.92 -27.55 -28.53
CA GLU A 795 -35.17 -26.78 -28.56
C GLU A 795 -36.27 -27.48 -29.38
N SER A 796 -35.92 -28.14 -30.48
CA SER A 796 -36.88 -28.93 -31.27
C SER A 796 -37.38 -30.18 -30.52
N SER A 797 -36.57 -30.73 -29.59
CA SER A 797 -36.97 -31.86 -28.74
C SER A 797 -37.76 -31.44 -27.49
N LEU A 798 -37.69 -30.18 -27.06
CA LEU A 798 -38.46 -29.65 -25.94
C LEU A 798 -39.86 -29.16 -26.35
N ASN A 799 -40.08 -28.83 -27.62
CA ASN A 799 -41.39 -28.36 -28.12
C ASN A 799 -42.41 -29.47 -28.42
N THR A 800 -42.09 -30.74 -28.16
CA THR A 800 -43.01 -31.88 -28.41
C THR A 800 -43.67 -32.46 -27.16
N SER A 801 -43.48 -31.87 -25.97
CA SER A 801 -44.20 -32.30 -24.77
C SER A 801 -44.50 -31.14 -23.82
N VAL A 802 -45.47 -30.30 -24.19
CA VAL A 802 -46.16 -29.45 -23.22
C VAL A 802 -47.65 -29.72 -23.35
N VAL A 803 -48.13 -30.55 -22.42
CA VAL A 803 -49.55 -30.66 -22.08
C VAL A 803 -49.97 -29.33 -21.47
N VAL A 804 -50.97 -28.71 -22.06
CA VAL A 804 -51.59 -27.45 -21.64
C VAL A 804 -52.44 -27.71 -20.40
N PRO A 805 -52.25 -27.01 -19.26
CA PRO A 805 -53.28 -26.82 -18.27
C PRO A 805 -54.00 -25.47 -18.50
N ASP A 806 -55.32 -25.51 -18.37
CA ASP A 806 -56.25 -24.39 -18.50
C ASP A 806 -55.87 -23.17 -17.63
N HIS A 807 -55.93 -21.98 -18.23
CA HIS A 807 -55.78 -20.70 -17.56
C HIS A 807 -57.12 -20.21 -17.00
N GLY A 808 -57.20 -20.14 -15.66
CA GLY A 808 -58.18 -19.32 -14.94
C GLY A 808 -57.77 -17.84 -14.97
N SER A 809 -58.69 -17.00 -15.45
CA SER A 809 -58.62 -15.54 -15.48
C SER A 809 -58.66 -14.93 -14.07
N TYR A 810 -57.66 -14.15 -13.69
CA TYR A 810 -57.72 -13.24 -12.55
C TYR A 810 -57.81 -11.81 -13.08
N LYS A 811 -58.93 -11.14 -12.75
CA LYS A 811 -59.22 -9.73 -13.05
C LYS A 811 -58.68 -8.86 -11.91
N ASP A 812 -58.12 -7.71 -12.29
CA ASP A 812 -57.81 -6.58 -11.41
C ASP A 812 -59.09 -6.02 -10.79
N ASP A 813 -59.11 -5.89 -9.45
CA ASP A 813 -60.02 -4.99 -8.75
C ASP A 813 -59.21 -4.02 -7.89
N PHE A 814 -59.31 -2.76 -8.29
CA PHE A 814 -59.03 -1.57 -7.49
C PHE A 814 -59.98 -1.55 -6.28
N VAL A 815 -59.47 -1.22 -5.09
CA VAL A 815 -60.32 -0.91 -3.92
C VAL A 815 -60.04 0.52 -3.48
N ASP A 816 -61.12 1.29 -3.52
CA ASP A 816 -61.28 2.69 -3.11
C ASP A 816 -61.29 2.89 -1.58
N ASP A 817 -61.11 4.16 -1.22
CA ASP A 817 -61.42 4.85 0.05
C ASP A 817 -62.56 4.25 0.90
N PRO A 818 -62.53 4.53 2.21
CA PRO A 818 -63.77 4.99 2.85
C PRO A 818 -63.59 6.27 3.68
N LYS A 819 -64.47 7.23 3.39
CA LYS A 819 -64.90 8.33 4.26
C LYS A 819 -66.07 7.90 5.16
N ASP A 820 -66.11 8.48 6.36
CA ASP A 820 -67.25 9.00 7.17
C ASP A 820 -68.56 8.18 7.14
N ASP A 821 -69.13 7.63 8.23
CA ASP A 821 -69.69 8.20 9.48
C ASP A 821 -70.57 7.05 10.11
N PRO A 822 -71.34 7.18 11.22
CA PRO A 822 -71.18 7.84 12.52
C PRO A 822 -71.60 6.94 13.74
N LEU A 823 -71.42 7.46 14.97
CA LEU A 823 -72.23 7.28 16.21
C LEU A 823 -72.81 5.88 16.58
N GLY A 824 -72.45 5.37 17.78
CA GLY A 824 -73.30 4.42 18.53
C GLY A 824 -72.67 3.61 19.68
N THR A 825 -72.66 4.19 20.90
CA THR A 825 -72.90 3.63 22.26
C THR A 825 -72.62 2.16 22.68
N SER A 826 -72.14 2.04 23.95
CA SER A 826 -72.22 0.95 24.97
C SER A 826 -71.47 -0.38 24.66
N ASP A 827 -70.74 -1.03 25.56
CA ASP A 827 -70.56 -1.00 27.03
C ASP A 827 -69.07 -1.05 27.44
#